data_AF-A0A351MM26-F1
#
_entry.id   AF-A0A351MM26-F1
#
_cell.length_a   1.000
_cell.length_b   1.000
_cell.length_c   1.000
_cell.angle_alpha   90.00
_cell.angle_beta   90.00
_cell.angle_gamma   90.00
#
_symmetry.space_group_name_H-M   'P 1'
#
loop_
_entity.id
_entity.type
_entity.pdbx_description
1 polymer ?
#
loop_
_entity_poly.entity_id
_entity_poly.type
_entity_poly.pdbx_seq_one_letter_code
_entity_poly.pdbx_strand_id
1 'polypeptide(L)'
;MRWYLAAIICLPTIAAAQNIYPDPGFENSGVVTEAHSGQRAGRLAVGTWTHWAPLGGPLAVEPFATYRATAWVKGGTEGGRILALYTYEWDSYVWAFSDGAEVANTTEWRQVTNEFRAPGPYIFFYPLTFWDVDSGEAYVDDVVVEQIASPAETIAALQAKAELTENDTRLLGRWYLAQGDLAALRGLIGEARDPWVNADLAYLLAMATEDPTERLTMFVTMINNGAAGYNFGPRRLQEVQDKLDPAAAMVGLRAELARATTPDERLLMMRALTNLVEYQPTGPRTLGKQRRWMQEITELAAQLARPYAGQPDPPELTALGVALTEGRRRMERMMAELGRASVVLAGRELTPRSHEIVVAAEPTPSALRAAQDLQMHLERITGAEIPLLQGARSGGRAAIFVGAHPALAGLGVQPDDEVLGDEGILLRNVGADTVLYGGVRGVLYAVYTLLEDHLGCRWFTADCQTWPTAGRLVVPALNEQFVPALEYRATDYPNSRPPEFAVRNRLNGQLADASPEWGGRISYAGFVHTFNSLVPVETYFGTHPEYFSEINGERTASYTQLCLTNPDVLRLTIEGVRRWITEQPEATIVSVSQNDWRNPCQCVNCAAVVAEEGDAESGPLLRFVNAIARDIAEDYPHIVIDTLAYQYTRKPPLHVRPEPNVAIRLCSIECEFNRPLETSEYNRTFVDDIRGWNEISDRLHIWDYVINYAHSIQPFPNFDVLAPNIQFFINNGVTGIYEEANYYSRGGEMAELRTYVMTKLLWKPDYDVATAIREFCDAYYGPASPMIQEYLADTHRLAVSDPGFHMNIYHSPQAPFTTPEALGRYTDLFARAEAAVAGDETLTHRVRVAKMPILYSRIATGATDVYHLEGDALVRSDELGLTELVEEMAEIGHAEGVTHIREGGTFDAWLAGFSPAQARYDLLPLRGGLTALALPALGGRLWSLRTADGVELLQTVRRHDGYAPEVGGYEEFALNEYRAPGWREPYQVVARDTNSATVSAELNNGLRVTRRYEVDPRAPRLTVTTTAANIMGDEVAAAPRSHPCFALTNAAKAVVSAGDGQVPVASNLSAETEHWLSPAATATGEIRVAQPVAGYDLVVRYDPAVVNRAYVNWNAPEQRINIELFSAPKTLPASGETTLRQTIEWVPTGA
;
A
#
# COMPACT_ATOMS: atom_id res chain seq x y z
N MET A 1 2.28 2.14 -72.07
CA MET A 1 3.33 3.02 -72.63
C MET A 1 3.95 3.73 -71.44
N ARG A 2 5.00 3.20 -70.82
CA ARG A 2 6.43 3.29 -71.22
C ARG A 2 7.00 4.72 -71.20
N TRP A 3 7.75 5.04 -70.13
CA TRP A 3 9.16 5.51 -70.11
C TRP A 3 9.42 6.97 -70.59
N TYR A 4 10.34 7.83 -70.13
CA TYR A 4 11.62 7.84 -69.36
C TYR A 4 11.78 9.32 -68.86
N LEU A 5 12.09 9.66 -67.59
CA LEU A 5 13.40 9.76 -66.89
C LEU A 5 14.30 10.97 -67.27
N ALA A 6 14.72 11.73 -66.25
CA ALA A 6 16.09 12.17 -65.92
C ALA A 6 16.01 13.39 -64.96
N ALA A 7 16.25 13.21 -63.65
CA ALA A 7 17.55 13.26 -62.99
C ALA A 7 17.82 14.63 -62.33
N ILE A 8 17.35 14.79 -61.09
CA ILE A 8 17.99 15.65 -60.09
C ILE A 8 18.23 14.77 -58.87
N ILE A 9 19.47 14.83 -58.41
CA ILE A 9 20.11 14.05 -57.35
C ILE A 9 19.41 14.34 -56.01
N CYS A 10 18.80 13.32 -55.40
CA CYS A 10 18.65 13.27 -53.96
C CYS A 10 19.42 12.03 -53.48
N LEU A 11 20.58 12.28 -52.89
CA LEU A 11 21.24 11.34 -51.99
C LEU A 11 20.22 10.87 -50.95
N PRO A 12 20.17 9.58 -50.58
CA PRO A 12 19.41 9.17 -49.41
C PRO A 12 20.11 9.81 -48.21
N THR A 13 19.51 10.87 -47.65
CA THR A 13 19.73 11.18 -46.25
C THR A 13 19.26 9.96 -45.48
N ILE A 14 20.21 9.16 -45.02
CA ILE A 14 20.00 8.21 -43.94
C ILE A 14 19.42 9.05 -42.80
N ALA A 15 18.10 8.97 -42.58
CA ALA A 15 17.53 9.40 -41.32
C ALA A 15 18.14 8.44 -40.29
N ALA A 16 19.04 8.94 -39.45
CA ALA A 16 19.53 8.18 -38.31
C ALA A 16 18.31 7.70 -37.52
N ALA A 17 18.21 6.40 -37.24
CA ALA A 17 17.14 5.90 -36.40
C ALA A 17 17.23 6.64 -35.06
N GLN A 18 16.11 7.21 -34.62
CA GLN A 18 16.08 7.97 -33.38
C GLN A 18 16.35 6.99 -32.23
N ASN A 19 17.36 7.27 -31.41
CA ASN A 19 17.57 6.52 -30.17
C ASN A 19 16.33 6.70 -29.29
N ILE A 20 15.60 5.61 -29.05
CA ILE A 20 14.36 5.63 -28.29
C ILE A 20 14.61 5.46 -26.79
N TYR A 21 15.84 5.12 -26.40
CA TYR A 21 16.23 5.16 -24.99
C TYR A 21 16.34 6.64 -24.59
N PRO A 22 15.46 7.15 -23.70
CA PRO A 22 15.58 8.52 -23.23
C PRO A 22 16.98 8.67 -22.63
N ASP A 23 17.70 9.73 -23.04
CA ASP A 23 19.05 10.12 -22.58
C ASP A 23 19.47 9.38 -21.30
N PRO A 24 20.57 8.59 -21.28
CA PRO A 24 20.73 7.43 -20.39
C PRO A 24 20.66 7.66 -18.88
N GLY A 25 20.35 8.86 -18.38
CA GLY A 25 20.23 9.21 -16.97
C GLY A 25 21.59 9.30 -16.29
N PHE A 26 22.55 8.49 -16.73
CA PHE A 26 23.91 8.42 -16.26
C PHE A 26 24.70 9.69 -16.53
N GLU A 27 24.43 10.42 -17.61
CA GLU A 27 25.07 11.71 -17.86
C GLU A 27 24.70 12.78 -16.80
N ASN A 28 23.59 12.57 -16.07
CA ASN A 28 23.14 13.44 -14.99
C ASN A 28 23.37 12.87 -13.58
N SER A 29 23.47 11.54 -13.40
CA SER A 29 23.57 10.87 -12.08
C SER A 29 24.68 9.82 -11.95
N GLY A 30 25.40 9.53 -13.02
CA GLY A 30 26.47 8.52 -13.10
C GLY A 30 27.79 8.97 -12.53
N VAL A 31 28.84 8.16 -12.71
CA VAL A 31 30.17 8.38 -12.12
C VAL A 31 31.11 9.02 -13.12
N VAL A 32 31.74 10.13 -12.72
CA VAL A 32 32.56 11.01 -13.57
C VAL A 32 33.88 10.37 -14.01
N THR A 33 34.49 9.53 -13.16
CA THR A 33 35.88 9.07 -13.36
C THR A 33 36.03 7.90 -14.33
N GLU A 34 34.93 7.27 -14.74
CA GLU A 34 34.98 5.99 -15.43
C GLU A 34 34.38 5.99 -16.85
N ALA A 35 33.82 7.11 -17.32
CA ALA A 35 33.11 7.23 -18.60
C ALA A 35 33.91 6.72 -19.81
N HIS A 36 33.24 6.02 -20.72
CA HIS A 36 33.77 5.62 -22.03
C HIS A 36 33.76 6.82 -22.99
N SER A 37 32.65 7.54 -23.01
CA SER A 37 32.43 8.77 -23.76
C SER A 37 31.56 9.71 -22.91
N GLY A 38 31.45 11.00 -23.27
CA GLY A 38 30.68 11.95 -22.45
C GLY A 38 31.32 12.32 -21.10
N GLN A 39 30.50 12.67 -20.09
CA GLN A 39 30.98 13.12 -18.78
C GLN A 39 30.83 12.06 -17.68
N ARG A 40 29.92 11.08 -17.82
CA ARG A 40 29.61 10.11 -16.75
C ARG A 40 29.11 8.76 -17.28
N ALA A 41 29.55 7.66 -16.66
CA ALA A 41 29.01 6.32 -16.92
C ALA A 41 28.02 5.87 -15.85
N GLY A 42 27.08 5.01 -16.23
CA GLY A 42 26.22 4.29 -15.27
C GLY A 42 27.06 3.30 -14.49
N ARG A 43 26.83 3.19 -13.18
CA ARG A 43 27.52 2.26 -12.27
C ARG A 43 26.52 1.40 -11.52
N LEU A 44 26.79 0.11 -11.43
CA LEU A 44 26.07 -0.83 -10.60
C LEU A 44 27.09 -1.60 -9.74
N ALA A 45 26.93 -1.59 -8.42
CA ALA A 45 27.84 -2.25 -7.49
C ALA A 45 27.07 -2.98 -6.38
N VAL A 46 27.54 -4.16 -6.00
CA VAL A 46 27.00 -4.99 -4.90
C VAL A 46 28.13 -5.47 -4.01
N GLY A 47 27.97 -5.30 -2.69
CA GLY A 47 29.01 -5.63 -1.69
C GLY A 47 28.78 -6.92 -0.91
N THR A 48 27.65 -7.59 -1.14
CA THR A 48 27.24 -8.84 -0.49
C THR A 48 26.44 -9.68 -1.48
N TRP A 49 26.29 -10.99 -1.19
CA TRP A 49 25.57 -11.90 -2.08
C TRP A 49 24.20 -11.34 -2.47
N THR A 50 23.99 -11.20 -3.77
CA THR A 50 22.82 -10.56 -4.37
C THR A 50 22.33 -11.43 -5.52
N HIS A 51 21.11 -11.94 -5.38
CA HIS A 51 20.47 -12.74 -6.43
C HIS A 51 20.19 -11.92 -7.70
N TRP A 52 19.69 -10.69 -7.55
CA TRP A 52 19.31 -9.82 -8.66
C TRP A 52 19.49 -8.35 -8.29
N ALA A 53 20.27 -7.61 -9.06
CA ALA A 53 20.48 -6.17 -8.89
C ALA A 53 20.48 -5.49 -10.27
N PRO A 54 19.41 -4.80 -10.67
CA PRO A 54 19.30 -4.18 -11.99
C PRO A 54 19.61 -2.67 -11.98
N LEU A 55 20.04 -2.16 -13.11
CA LEU A 55 20.16 -0.73 -13.44
C LEU A 55 19.32 -0.48 -14.70
N GLY A 56 18.18 0.20 -14.57
CA GLY A 56 17.22 0.44 -15.66
C GLY A 56 15.77 0.24 -15.23
N GLY A 57 14.86 0.12 -16.19
CA GLY A 57 13.42 0.07 -15.96
C GLY A 57 12.59 -0.19 -17.22
N PRO A 58 11.28 0.07 -17.20
CA PRO A 58 10.43 -0.10 -18.38
C PRO A 58 10.81 0.87 -19.50
N LEU A 59 10.93 0.35 -20.73
CA LEU A 59 11.17 1.11 -21.95
C LEU A 59 9.94 1.03 -22.86
N ALA A 60 9.40 2.18 -23.26
CA ALA A 60 8.30 2.26 -24.22
C ALA A 60 8.76 1.84 -25.62
N VAL A 61 7.99 0.97 -26.26
CA VAL A 61 8.32 0.35 -27.55
C VAL A 61 7.05 0.10 -28.36
N GLU A 62 7.19 -0.01 -29.68
CA GLU A 62 6.12 -0.45 -30.56
C GLU A 62 5.95 -1.98 -30.42
N PRO A 63 4.75 -2.48 -30.09
CA PRO A 63 4.50 -3.91 -29.98
C PRO A 63 4.87 -4.66 -31.25
N PHE A 64 5.50 -5.83 -31.11
CA PHE A 64 5.93 -6.73 -32.17
C PHE A 64 7.05 -6.22 -33.09
N ALA A 65 7.61 -5.04 -32.84
CA ALA A 65 8.79 -4.55 -33.55
C ALA A 65 10.09 -5.22 -33.06
N THR A 66 11.14 -5.15 -33.88
CA THR A 66 12.49 -5.58 -33.51
C THR A 66 13.38 -4.37 -33.27
N TYR A 67 14.10 -4.40 -32.15
CA TYR A 67 15.01 -3.36 -31.71
C TYR A 67 16.44 -3.88 -31.62
N ARG A 68 17.41 -3.00 -31.81
CA ARG A 68 18.81 -3.22 -31.50
C ARG A 68 19.25 -2.26 -30.42
N ALA A 69 19.76 -2.79 -29.32
CA ALA A 69 20.46 -2.06 -28.29
C ALA A 69 21.97 -2.21 -28.47
N THR A 70 22.71 -1.12 -28.27
CA THR A 70 24.17 -1.13 -28.19
C THR A 70 24.60 -0.30 -26.98
N ALA A 71 25.70 -0.69 -26.35
CA ALA A 71 26.31 0.06 -25.24
C ALA A 71 27.78 -0.33 -25.08
N TRP A 72 28.56 0.49 -24.39
CA TRP A 72 29.87 0.13 -23.88
C TRP A 72 29.73 -0.34 -22.44
N VAL A 73 30.42 -1.42 -22.07
CA VAL A 73 30.39 -1.99 -20.72
C VAL A 73 31.77 -2.43 -20.25
N LYS A 74 32.00 -2.37 -18.94
CA LYS A 74 33.15 -2.98 -18.24
C LYS A 74 32.74 -3.32 -16.81
N GLY A 75 33.52 -4.11 -16.10
CA GLY A 75 33.19 -4.51 -14.73
C GLY A 75 33.67 -5.89 -14.39
N GLY A 76 33.47 -6.31 -13.14
CA GLY A 76 33.74 -7.66 -12.70
C GLY A 76 32.93 -8.08 -11.48
N THR A 77 32.71 -9.38 -11.34
CA THR A 77 32.05 -9.99 -10.17
C THR A 77 32.88 -11.11 -9.57
N GLU A 78 32.70 -11.34 -8.28
CA GLU A 78 32.97 -12.60 -7.61
C GLU A 78 31.67 -13.41 -7.55
N GLY A 79 31.66 -14.60 -8.14
CA GLY A 79 30.44 -15.40 -8.30
C GLY A 79 29.43 -14.81 -9.30
N GLY A 80 28.45 -15.62 -9.73
CA GLY A 80 27.37 -15.16 -10.60
C GLY A 80 27.81 -14.68 -11.98
N ARG A 81 27.01 -13.75 -12.55
CA ARG A 81 27.24 -13.14 -13.87
C ARG A 81 26.74 -11.70 -13.94
N ILE A 82 27.30 -10.95 -14.88
CA ILE A 82 26.89 -9.59 -15.26
C ILE A 82 26.19 -9.69 -16.61
N LEU A 83 24.99 -9.11 -16.73
CA LEU A 83 24.27 -9.00 -17.98
C LEU A 83 24.14 -7.52 -18.35
N ALA A 84 24.31 -7.21 -19.63
CA ALA A 84 24.15 -5.88 -20.19
C ALA A 84 23.08 -5.87 -21.26
N LEU A 85 22.40 -4.72 -21.40
CA LEU A 85 21.28 -4.55 -22.33
C LEU A 85 20.22 -5.65 -22.14
N TYR A 86 20.05 -6.09 -20.90
CA TYR A 86 19.18 -7.20 -20.57
C TYR A 86 17.74 -6.76 -20.69
N THR A 87 16.97 -7.53 -21.43
CA THR A 87 15.53 -7.34 -21.59
C THR A 87 14.79 -8.52 -21.04
N TYR A 88 13.57 -8.28 -20.57
CA TYR A 88 12.57 -9.33 -20.41
C TYR A 88 11.17 -8.72 -20.41
N GLU A 89 10.17 -9.56 -20.63
CA GLU A 89 8.78 -9.25 -20.36
C GLU A 89 8.08 -10.48 -19.78
N TRP A 90 6.90 -10.36 -19.20
CA TRP A 90 6.19 -11.53 -18.70
C TRP A 90 5.45 -12.27 -19.83
N ASP A 91 5.53 -13.61 -19.83
CA ASP A 91 4.51 -14.42 -20.46
C ASP A 91 3.33 -14.67 -19.49
N SER A 92 2.48 -15.67 -19.76
CA SER A 92 1.35 -15.95 -18.88
C SER A 92 1.75 -16.45 -17.49
N TYR A 93 2.99 -16.92 -17.31
CA TYR A 93 3.45 -17.61 -16.11
C TYR A 93 4.74 -17.06 -15.49
N VAL A 94 5.75 -16.61 -16.26
CA VAL A 94 7.03 -16.07 -15.74
C VAL A 94 7.68 -15.03 -16.67
N TRP A 95 8.90 -14.57 -16.32
CA TRP A 95 9.82 -13.83 -17.19
C TRP A 95 10.16 -14.62 -18.47
N ALA A 96 9.73 -14.08 -19.59
CA ALA A 96 10.02 -14.55 -20.93
C ALA A 96 10.61 -13.41 -21.76
N PHE A 97 10.76 -13.62 -23.07
CA PHE A 97 11.31 -12.61 -23.99
C PHE A 97 12.66 -12.07 -23.50
N SER A 98 13.40 -12.90 -22.76
CA SER A 98 14.60 -12.47 -22.08
C SER A 98 15.82 -12.64 -22.95
N ASP A 99 16.58 -11.57 -23.14
CA ASP A 99 17.84 -11.61 -23.87
C ASP A 99 18.79 -10.53 -23.33
N GLY A 100 20.09 -10.74 -23.44
CA GLY A 100 21.10 -9.80 -22.96
C GLY A 100 22.52 -10.30 -23.21
N ALA A 101 23.47 -9.37 -23.23
CA ALA A 101 24.87 -9.69 -23.43
C ALA A 101 25.56 -9.97 -22.10
N GLU A 102 26.17 -11.14 -21.93
CA GLU A 102 27.00 -11.43 -20.77
C GLU A 102 28.30 -10.61 -20.81
N VAL A 103 28.61 -9.93 -19.70
CA VAL A 103 29.81 -9.09 -19.58
C VAL A 103 30.89 -9.87 -18.86
N ALA A 104 31.98 -10.15 -19.57
CA ALA A 104 33.16 -10.78 -18.98
C ALA A 104 33.85 -9.83 -17.98
N ASN A 105 34.40 -10.39 -16.90
CA ASN A 105 35.22 -9.62 -15.96
C ASN A 105 36.37 -8.92 -16.71
N THR A 106 36.30 -7.61 -16.81
CA THR A 106 37.27 -6.79 -17.53
C THR A 106 37.27 -5.36 -17.01
N THR A 107 38.44 -4.73 -17.02
CA THR A 107 38.60 -3.31 -16.74
C THR A 107 38.59 -2.45 -18.00
N GLU A 108 38.60 -3.07 -19.19
CA GLU A 108 38.55 -2.37 -20.48
C GLU A 108 37.10 -2.24 -20.96
N TRP A 109 36.74 -1.05 -21.47
CA TRP A 109 35.45 -0.83 -22.11
C TRP A 109 35.29 -1.73 -23.34
N ARG A 110 34.19 -2.47 -23.39
CA ARG A 110 33.82 -3.32 -24.52
C ARG A 110 32.43 -2.97 -25.01
N GLN A 111 32.29 -2.83 -26.31
CA GLN A 111 30.98 -2.65 -26.91
C GLN A 111 30.22 -3.98 -26.89
N VAL A 112 28.99 -3.93 -26.43
CA VAL A 112 28.02 -5.03 -26.47
C VAL A 112 26.82 -4.62 -27.30
N THR A 113 26.13 -5.61 -27.85
CA THR A 113 24.93 -5.43 -28.67
C THR A 113 23.93 -6.51 -28.29
N ASN A 114 22.66 -6.13 -28.21
CA ASN A 114 21.56 -7.07 -28.00
C ASN A 114 20.40 -6.72 -28.95
N GLU A 115 19.81 -7.71 -29.61
CA GLU A 115 18.61 -7.51 -30.42
C GLU A 115 17.41 -8.15 -29.71
N PHE A 116 16.35 -7.38 -29.50
CA PHE A 116 15.18 -7.85 -28.76
C PHE A 116 13.88 -7.49 -29.48
N ARG A 117 12.80 -8.17 -29.08
CA ARG A 117 11.45 -7.98 -29.64
C ARG A 117 10.47 -7.81 -28.50
N ALA A 118 9.62 -6.80 -28.60
CA ALA A 118 8.66 -6.48 -27.56
C ALA A 118 7.31 -7.15 -27.83
N PRO A 119 6.74 -7.91 -26.89
CA PRO A 119 5.41 -8.51 -27.05
C PRO A 119 4.26 -7.52 -26.75
N GLY A 120 4.56 -6.35 -26.16
CA GLY A 120 3.59 -5.34 -25.74
C GLY A 120 4.14 -3.91 -25.91
N PRO A 121 3.43 -2.90 -25.39
CA PRO A 121 3.79 -1.48 -25.57
C PRO A 121 4.97 -1.01 -24.71
N TYR A 122 5.47 -1.89 -23.84
CA TYR A 122 6.68 -1.69 -23.07
C TYR A 122 7.45 -3.02 -22.98
N ILE A 123 8.73 -2.93 -22.62
CA ILE A 123 9.56 -4.06 -22.20
C ILE A 123 10.47 -3.60 -21.06
N PHE A 124 10.78 -4.47 -20.09
CA PHE A 124 11.82 -4.13 -19.13
C PHE A 124 13.18 -4.14 -19.81
N PHE A 125 13.91 -3.04 -19.70
CA PHE A 125 15.23 -2.86 -20.33
C PHE A 125 16.23 -2.38 -19.28
N TYR A 126 17.25 -3.20 -19.03
CA TYR A 126 18.29 -2.96 -18.05
C TYR A 126 19.65 -2.86 -18.73
N PRO A 127 20.20 -1.64 -18.87
CA PRO A 127 21.58 -1.43 -19.31
C PRO A 127 22.60 -2.33 -18.61
N LEU A 128 22.45 -2.58 -17.30
CA LEU A 128 23.26 -3.54 -16.52
C LEU A 128 22.43 -4.28 -15.47
N THR A 129 22.79 -5.53 -15.22
CA THR A 129 22.23 -6.32 -14.12
C THR A 129 23.24 -7.34 -13.58
N PHE A 130 23.27 -7.53 -12.26
CA PHE A 130 23.92 -8.68 -11.62
C PHE A 130 22.95 -9.83 -11.35
N TRP A 131 23.40 -11.05 -11.57
CA TRP A 131 22.65 -12.28 -11.31
C TRP A 131 23.49 -13.28 -10.49
N ASP A 132 23.01 -13.63 -9.28
CA ASP A 132 23.63 -14.57 -8.34
C ASP A 132 25.09 -14.24 -7.98
N VAL A 133 25.38 -12.97 -7.72
CA VAL A 133 26.74 -12.43 -7.52
C VAL A 133 27.06 -12.30 -6.03
N ASP A 134 28.24 -12.74 -5.58
CA ASP A 134 28.71 -12.58 -4.19
C ASP A 134 29.11 -11.12 -3.89
N SER A 135 29.85 -10.51 -4.82
CA SER A 135 30.16 -9.08 -4.84
C SER A 135 30.57 -8.68 -6.26
N GLY A 136 30.46 -7.41 -6.63
CA GLY A 136 30.88 -7.00 -7.96
C GLY A 136 30.54 -5.56 -8.29
N GLU A 137 31.19 -5.06 -9.34
CA GLU A 137 31.02 -3.69 -9.83
C GLU A 137 31.10 -3.66 -11.35
N ALA A 138 30.15 -2.97 -11.98
CA ALA A 138 30.07 -2.84 -13.42
C ALA A 138 29.63 -1.43 -13.85
N TYR A 139 30.04 -1.07 -15.05
CA TYR A 139 29.82 0.24 -15.67
C TYR A 139 29.26 0.10 -17.07
N VAL A 140 28.38 1.02 -17.46
CA VAL A 140 27.74 1.07 -18.78
C VAL A 140 27.69 2.50 -19.31
N ASP A 141 27.87 2.66 -20.60
CA ASP A 141 27.92 3.96 -21.25
C ASP A 141 27.43 3.89 -22.71
N ASP A 142 27.10 5.06 -23.29
CA ASP A 142 26.61 5.24 -24.67
C ASP A 142 25.48 4.27 -25.07
N VAL A 143 24.44 4.14 -24.25
CA VAL A 143 23.31 3.25 -24.53
C VAL A 143 22.48 3.80 -25.69
N VAL A 144 22.39 3.05 -26.77
CA VAL A 144 21.59 3.36 -27.95
C VAL A 144 20.62 2.23 -28.22
N VAL A 145 19.32 2.54 -28.30
CA VAL A 145 18.27 1.60 -28.69
C VAL A 145 17.56 2.12 -29.92
N GLU A 146 17.61 1.35 -31.01
CA GLU A 146 17.05 1.72 -32.31
C GLU A 146 16.03 0.67 -32.77
N GLN A 147 14.93 1.13 -33.36
CA GLN A 147 14.02 0.23 -34.08
C GLN A 147 14.66 -0.16 -35.41
N ILE A 148 14.87 -1.47 -35.62
CA ILE A 148 15.52 -2.00 -36.83
C ILE A 148 14.56 -2.74 -37.76
N ALA A 149 13.36 -3.08 -37.29
CA ALA A 149 12.28 -3.61 -38.11
C ALA A 149 10.92 -3.23 -37.52
N SER A 150 9.99 -2.82 -38.38
CA SER A 150 8.60 -2.59 -38.03
C SER A 150 7.91 -3.89 -37.56
N PRO A 151 6.72 -3.81 -36.93
CA PRO A 151 5.93 -5.00 -36.59
C PRO A 151 5.67 -5.92 -37.79
N ALA A 152 5.29 -5.34 -38.93
CA ALA A 152 4.99 -6.10 -40.14
C ALA A 152 6.22 -6.84 -40.69
N GLU A 153 7.38 -6.18 -40.72
CA GLU A 153 8.65 -6.79 -41.16
C GLU A 153 9.12 -7.89 -40.21
N THR A 154 9.00 -7.65 -38.89
CA THR A 154 9.37 -8.61 -37.86
C THR A 154 8.54 -9.88 -37.97
N ILE A 155 7.21 -9.75 -38.05
CA ILE A 155 6.31 -10.90 -38.16
C ILE A 155 6.51 -11.64 -39.47
N ALA A 156 6.67 -10.95 -40.60
CA ALA A 156 6.96 -11.59 -41.88
C ALA A 156 8.26 -12.41 -41.85
N ALA A 157 9.31 -11.89 -41.20
CA ALA A 157 10.57 -12.60 -41.01
C ALA A 157 10.41 -13.84 -40.14
N LEU A 158 9.63 -13.76 -39.05
CA LEU A 158 9.34 -14.91 -38.19
C LEU A 158 8.54 -15.98 -38.94
N GLN A 159 7.50 -15.60 -39.68
CA GLN A 159 6.69 -16.54 -40.47
C GLN A 159 7.49 -17.25 -41.58
N ALA A 160 8.53 -16.62 -42.11
CA ALA A 160 9.43 -17.21 -43.10
C ALA A 160 10.50 -18.14 -42.50
N LYS A 161 10.66 -18.16 -41.17
CA LYS A 161 11.70 -18.92 -40.50
C LYS A 161 11.36 -20.42 -40.49
N ALA A 162 12.32 -21.25 -40.90
CA ALA A 162 12.12 -22.71 -40.95
C ALA A 162 11.96 -23.34 -39.54
N GLU A 163 12.64 -22.78 -38.53
CA GLU A 163 12.57 -23.20 -37.14
C GLU A 163 12.44 -21.97 -36.22
N LEU A 164 11.35 -21.91 -35.47
CA LEU A 164 11.04 -20.84 -34.52
C LEU A 164 11.63 -21.16 -33.14
N THR A 165 12.29 -20.18 -32.51
CA THR A 165 12.62 -20.29 -31.08
C THR A 165 11.36 -20.26 -30.23
N GLU A 166 11.50 -20.52 -28.92
CA GLU A 166 10.39 -20.39 -27.98
C GLU A 166 9.83 -18.97 -27.94
N ASN A 167 10.69 -17.95 -27.84
CA ASN A 167 10.26 -16.55 -27.83
C ASN A 167 9.68 -16.12 -29.19
N ASP A 168 10.22 -16.60 -30.32
CA ASP A 168 9.60 -16.37 -31.64
C ASP A 168 8.17 -16.92 -31.68
N THR A 169 7.95 -18.08 -31.06
CA THR A 169 6.66 -18.76 -30.99
C THR A 169 5.68 -18.04 -30.06
N ARG A 170 6.12 -17.63 -28.86
CA ARG A 170 5.33 -16.82 -27.91
C ARG A 170 4.91 -15.48 -28.54
N LEU A 171 5.80 -14.84 -29.31
CA LEU A 171 5.55 -13.57 -29.98
C LEU A 171 4.52 -13.73 -31.11
N LEU A 172 4.68 -14.74 -31.98
CA LEU A 172 3.70 -15.06 -33.02
C LEU A 172 2.33 -15.41 -32.45
N GLY A 173 2.28 -16.12 -31.31
CA GLY A 173 1.03 -16.44 -30.64
C GLY A 173 0.26 -15.19 -30.20
N ARG A 174 0.95 -14.24 -29.56
CA ARG A 174 0.37 -12.94 -29.16
C ARG A 174 -0.04 -12.10 -30.37
N TRP A 175 0.74 -12.15 -31.46
CA TRP A 175 0.36 -11.50 -32.72
C TRP A 175 -0.95 -12.06 -33.28
N TYR A 176 -1.05 -13.39 -33.41
CA TYR A 176 -2.27 -14.02 -33.91
C TYR A 176 -3.49 -13.75 -33.03
N LEU A 177 -3.30 -13.73 -31.71
CA LEU A 177 -4.33 -13.33 -30.76
C LEU A 177 -4.79 -11.88 -31.02
N ALA A 178 -3.85 -10.93 -31.17
CA ALA A 178 -4.17 -9.53 -31.43
C ALA A 178 -4.92 -9.32 -32.76
N GLN A 179 -4.73 -10.20 -33.74
CA GLN A 179 -5.45 -10.20 -35.02
C GLN A 179 -6.77 -10.99 -34.97
N GLY A 180 -7.07 -11.70 -33.88
CA GLY A 180 -8.21 -12.61 -33.77
C GLY A 180 -8.06 -13.93 -34.56
N ASP A 181 -6.86 -14.27 -35.03
CA ASP A 181 -6.59 -15.52 -35.77
C ASP A 181 -6.31 -16.69 -34.82
N LEU A 182 -7.37 -17.15 -34.15
CA LEU A 182 -7.28 -18.24 -33.17
C LEU A 182 -6.83 -19.58 -33.78
N ALA A 183 -7.07 -19.79 -35.08
CA ALA A 183 -6.67 -21.01 -35.78
C ALA A 183 -5.15 -21.05 -35.99
N ALA A 184 -4.54 -19.93 -36.40
CA ALA A 184 -3.08 -19.82 -36.51
C ALA A 184 -2.40 -19.94 -35.14
N LEU A 185 -2.98 -19.33 -34.09
CA LEU A 185 -2.51 -19.51 -32.71
C LEU A 185 -2.56 -20.98 -32.28
N ARG A 186 -3.67 -21.68 -32.52
CA ARG A 186 -3.81 -23.11 -32.22
C ARG A 186 -2.74 -23.95 -32.91
N GLY A 187 -2.42 -23.63 -34.17
CA GLY A 187 -1.41 -24.33 -34.96
C GLY A 187 0.02 -24.23 -34.43
N LEU A 188 0.31 -23.28 -33.53
CA LEU A 188 1.62 -23.15 -32.89
C LEU A 188 1.84 -24.16 -31.75
N ILE A 189 0.76 -24.73 -31.20
CA ILE A 189 0.78 -25.69 -30.09
C ILE A 189 1.03 -27.11 -30.63
N GLY A 190 2.02 -27.83 -30.10
CA GLY A 190 2.33 -29.19 -30.56
C GLY A 190 3.33 -29.97 -29.70
N GLU A 191 3.37 -31.30 -29.87
CA GLU A 191 4.14 -32.21 -29.00
C GLU A 191 5.66 -32.05 -29.07
N ALA A 192 6.19 -31.52 -30.18
CA ALA A 192 7.63 -31.27 -30.34
C ALA A 192 8.09 -29.93 -29.72
N ARG A 193 7.21 -29.20 -29.03
CA ARG A 193 7.49 -27.90 -28.41
C ARG A 193 7.82 -28.04 -26.93
N ASP A 194 8.55 -27.06 -26.42
CA ASP A 194 8.77 -26.92 -24.99
C ASP A 194 7.41 -26.83 -24.25
N PRO A 195 7.21 -27.63 -23.17
CA PRO A 195 5.94 -27.64 -22.44
C PRO A 195 5.50 -26.25 -21.98
N TRP A 196 6.44 -25.41 -21.55
CA TRP A 196 6.13 -24.05 -21.12
C TRP A 196 5.41 -23.27 -22.19
N VAL A 197 5.98 -23.24 -23.40
CA VAL A 197 5.43 -22.49 -24.54
C VAL A 197 4.03 -23.01 -24.86
N ASN A 198 3.84 -24.32 -24.85
CA ASN A 198 2.53 -24.92 -25.07
C ASN A 198 1.51 -24.50 -24.01
N ALA A 199 1.90 -24.46 -22.74
CA ALA A 199 1.04 -24.01 -21.65
C ALA A 199 0.66 -22.52 -21.79
N ASP A 200 1.59 -21.66 -22.21
CA ASP A 200 1.38 -20.21 -22.41
C ASP A 200 0.39 -19.98 -23.54
N LEU A 201 0.65 -20.57 -24.71
CA LEU A 201 -0.24 -20.44 -25.86
C LEU A 201 -1.63 -21.05 -25.63
N ALA A 202 -1.69 -22.19 -24.92
CA ALA A 202 -2.96 -22.81 -24.56
C ALA A 202 -3.78 -21.90 -23.64
N TYR A 203 -3.15 -21.26 -22.65
CA TYR A 203 -3.84 -20.27 -21.82
C TYR A 203 -4.40 -19.11 -22.65
N LEU A 204 -3.59 -18.51 -23.53
CA LEU A 204 -4.03 -17.41 -24.39
C LEU A 204 -5.25 -17.80 -25.23
N LEU A 205 -5.21 -19.00 -25.82
CA LEU A 205 -6.31 -19.50 -26.63
C LEU A 205 -7.55 -19.85 -25.79
N ALA A 206 -7.38 -20.45 -24.60
CA ALA A 206 -8.47 -20.79 -23.70
C ALA A 206 -9.26 -19.54 -23.26
N MET A 207 -8.54 -18.44 -23.02
CA MET A 207 -9.14 -17.17 -22.61
C MET A 207 -9.87 -16.45 -23.74
N ALA A 208 -9.43 -16.66 -24.99
CA ALA A 208 -9.94 -15.98 -26.18
C ALA A 208 -11.07 -16.75 -26.89
N THR A 209 -11.07 -18.07 -26.85
CA THR A 209 -12.09 -18.88 -27.55
C THR A 209 -13.46 -18.75 -26.90
N GLU A 210 -14.52 -18.73 -27.71
CA GLU A 210 -15.92 -18.84 -27.26
C GLU A 210 -16.41 -20.29 -27.23
N ASP A 211 -15.71 -21.23 -27.87
CA ASP A 211 -16.07 -22.66 -27.90
C ASP A 211 -15.69 -23.33 -26.56
N PRO A 212 -16.67 -23.83 -25.78
CA PRO A 212 -16.40 -24.54 -24.54
C PRO A 212 -15.52 -25.79 -24.70
N THR A 213 -15.60 -26.46 -25.87
CA THR A 213 -14.82 -27.66 -26.16
C THR A 213 -13.34 -27.32 -26.37
N GLU A 214 -13.07 -26.29 -27.17
CA GLU A 214 -11.70 -25.79 -27.37
C GLU A 214 -11.12 -25.25 -26.06
N ARG A 215 -11.92 -24.51 -25.27
CA ARG A 215 -11.49 -24.00 -23.96
C ARG A 215 -11.07 -25.13 -23.03
N LEU A 216 -11.86 -26.21 -22.95
CA LEU A 216 -11.49 -27.38 -22.16
C LEU A 216 -10.23 -28.04 -22.70
N THR A 217 -10.12 -28.20 -24.01
CA THR A 217 -8.95 -28.81 -24.65
C THR A 217 -7.68 -28.04 -24.29
N MET A 218 -7.77 -26.71 -24.28
CA MET A 218 -6.67 -25.83 -23.89
C MET A 218 -6.39 -25.88 -22.39
N PHE A 219 -7.41 -25.92 -21.55
CA PHE A 219 -7.24 -26.13 -20.12
C PHE A 219 -6.50 -27.43 -19.79
N VAL A 220 -6.88 -28.53 -20.45
CA VAL A 220 -6.18 -29.82 -20.34
C VAL A 220 -4.75 -29.71 -20.89
N THR A 221 -4.56 -29.00 -22.00
CA THR A 221 -3.23 -28.75 -22.57
C THR A 221 -2.34 -27.99 -21.59
N MET A 222 -2.85 -26.98 -20.89
CA MET A 222 -2.11 -26.26 -19.84
C MET A 222 -1.66 -27.21 -18.73
N ILE A 223 -2.58 -28.01 -18.17
CA ILE A 223 -2.27 -28.97 -17.09
C ILE A 223 -1.20 -29.97 -17.52
N ASN A 224 -1.35 -30.55 -18.71
CA ASN A 224 -0.45 -31.57 -19.23
C ASN A 224 0.97 -31.04 -19.46
N ASN A 225 1.07 -29.75 -19.74
CA ASN A 225 2.35 -29.08 -19.93
C ASN A 225 2.89 -28.48 -18.63
N GLY A 226 2.37 -28.86 -17.46
CA GLY A 226 2.96 -28.49 -16.17
C GLY A 226 2.54 -27.13 -15.62
N ALA A 227 1.48 -26.51 -16.17
CA ALA A 227 1.05 -25.17 -15.80
C ALA A 227 0.93 -24.95 -14.28
N ALA A 228 0.43 -25.92 -13.53
CA ALA A 228 0.25 -25.82 -12.07
C ALA A 228 1.55 -25.56 -11.28
N GLY A 229 2.71 -25.96 -11.82
CA GLY A 229 4.02 -25.78 -11.19
C GLY A 229 4.70 -24.46 -11.51
N TYR A 230 4.12 -23.61 -12.36
CA TYR A 230 4.70 -22.32 -12.72
C TYR A 230 4.25 -21.19 -11.77
N ASN A 231 5.01 -20.09 -11.71
CA ASN A 231 4.79 -19.01 -10.71
C ASN A 231 3.34 -18.48 -10.68
N PHE A 232 2.73 -18.20 -11.84
CA PHE A 232 1.31 -17.81 -11.93
C PHE A 232 0.37 -18.94 -12.37
N GLY A 233 0.88 -20.16 -12.40
CA GLY A 233 0.19 -21.38 -12.82
C GLY A 233 -1.20 -21.57 -12.23
N PRO A 234 -1.31 -21.66 -10.89
CA PRO A 234 -2.58 -21.84 -10.21
C PRO A 234 -3.62 -20.76 -10.55
N ARG A 235 -3.17 -19.50 -10.66
CA ARG A 235 -4.03 -18.37 -11.04
C ARG A 235 -4.52 -18.49 -12.48
N ARG A 236 -3.67 -18.83 -13.44
CA ARG A 236 -4.08 -18.97 -14.85
C ARG A 236 -5.03 -20.15 -15.07
N LEU A 237 -4.81 -21.25 -14.36
CA LEU A 237 -5.73 -22.39 -14.35
C LEU A 237 -7.09 -21.97 -13.80
N GLN A 238 -7.11 -21.24 -12.69
CA GLN A 238 -8.33 -20.66 -12.11
C GLN A 238 -9.08 -19.78 -13.12
N GLU A 239 -8.39 -18.83 -13.76
CA GLU A 239 -9.00 -17.89 -14.73
C GLU A 239 -9.67 -18.61 -15.92
N VAL A 240 -9.04 -19.66 -16.46
CA VAL A 240 -9.63 -20.47 -17.54
C VAL A 240 -10.80 -21.31 -17.03
N GLN A 241 -10.66 -21.88 -15.83
CA GLN A 241 -11.68 -22.74 -15.23
C GLN A 241 -12.95 -21.98 -14.81
N ASP A 242 -12.83 -20.72 -14.39
CA ASP A 242 -13.98 -19.85 -14.10
C ASP A 242 -14.85 -19.63 -15.34
N LYS A 243 -14.24 -19.74 -16.52
CA LYS A 243 -14.94 -19.72 -17.82
C LYS A 243 -15.39 -21.10 -18.31
N LEU A 244 -15.06 -22.20 -17.62
CA LEU A 244 -15.55 -23.53 -17.99
C LEU A 244 -16.95 -23.77 -17.42
N ASP A 245 -17.94 -23.97 -18.29
CA ASP A 245 -19.22 -24.55 -17.89
C ASP A 245 -19.01 -26.03 -17.53
N PRO A 246 -19.33 -26.49 -16.30
CA PRO A 246 -19.18 -27.89 -15.92
C PRO A 246 -19.93 -28.86 -16.83
N ALA A 247 -21.12 -28.50 -17.32
CA ALA A 247 -21.86 -29.41 -18.19
C ALA A 247 -21.16 -29.58 -19.55
N ALA A 248 -20.77 -28.46 -20.18
CA ALA A 248 -19.99 -28.49 -21.42
C ALA A 248 -18.60 -29.12 -21.23
N ALA A 249 -17.94 -28.86 -20.09
CA ALA A 249 -16.66 -29.45 -19.74
C ALA A 249 -16.76 -30.98 -19.61
N MET A 250 -17.85 -31.52 -19.05
CA MET A 250 -18.03 -32.97 -19.00
C MET A 250 -18.25 -33.57 -20.39
N VAL A 251 -19.01 -32.89 -21.25
CA VAL A 251 -19.19 -33.32 -22.65
C VAL A 251 -17.86 -33.35 -23.38
N GLY A 252 -17.04 -32.30 -23.23
CA GLY A 252 -15.70 -32.23 -23.79
C GLY A 252 -14.77 -33.30 -23.22
N LEU A 253 -14.76 -33.53 -21.90
CA LEU A 253 -13.94 -34.58 -21.27
C LEU A 253 -14.30 -35.96 -21.79
N ARG A 254 -15.60 -36.24 -22.02
CA ARG A 254 -16.07 -37.48 -22.64
C ARG A 254 -15.65 -37.59 -24.10
N ALA A 255 -15.69 -36.49 -24.85
CA ALA A 255 -15.23 -36.45 -26.24
C ALA A 255 -13.73 -36.71 -26.35
N GLU A 256 -12.92 -36.09 -25.48
CA GLU A 256 -11.48 -36.32 -25.42
C GLU A 256 -11.15 -37.74 -24.94
N LEU A 257 -11.89 -38.30 -23.96
CA LEU A 257 -11.76 -39.70 -23.59
C LEU A 257 -12.03 -40.63 -24.78
N ALA A 258 -13.00 -40.31 -25.63
CA ALA A 258 -13.29 -41.09 -26.83
C ALA A 258 -12.16 -41.02 -27.87
N ARG A 259 -11.35 -39.95 -27.85
CA ARG A 259 -10.18 -39.75 -28.71
C ARG A 259 -8.90 -40.40 -28.13
N ALA A 260 -8.82 -40.60 -26.81
CA ALA A 260 -7.70 -41.24 -26.13
C ALA A 260 -7.62 -42.76 -26.40
N THR A 261 -6.86 -43.13 -27.43
CA THR A 261 -6.66 -44.50 -27.90
C THR A 261 -5.38 -45.15 -27.39
N THR A 262 -4.37 -44.38 -26.97
CA THR A 262 -3.10 -44.89 -26.45
C THR A 262 -3.05 -44.94 -24.91
N PRO A 263 -2.18 -45.77 -24.30
CA PRO A 263 -1.96 -45.76 -22.85
C PRO A 263 -1.51 -44.39 -22.33
N ASP A 264 -0.62 -43.70 -23.04
CA ASP A 264 -0.09 -42.40 -22.61
C ASP A 264 -1.17 -41.30 -22.62
N GLU A 265 -2.03 -41.28 -23.64
CA GLU A 265 -3.20 -40.37 -23.70
C GLU A 265 -4.16 -40.60 -22.51
N ARG A 266 -4.33 -41.86 -22.09
CA ARG A 266 -5.18 -42.19 -20.92
C ARG A 266 -4.54 -41.77 -19.61
N LEU A 267 -3.23 -41.94 -19.46
CA LEU A 267 -2.49 -41.45 -18.27
C LEU A 267 -2.55 -39.93 -18.16
N LEU A 268 -2.42 -39.22 -19.29
CA LEU A 268 -2.59 -37.76 -19.35
C LEU A 268 -3.99 -37.33 -18.91
N MET A 269 -5.03 -38.02 -19.39
CA MET A 269 -6.40 -37.75 -18.97
C MET A 269 -6.61 -38.00 -17.46
N MET A 270 -5.96 -39.02 -16.88
CA MET A 270 -6.01 -39.25 -15.43
C MET A 270 -5.39 -38.09 -14.64
N ARG A 271 -4.23 -37.58 -15.07
CA ARG A 271 -3.58 -36.40 -14.44
C ARG A 271 -4.47 -35.16 -14.51
N ALA A 272 -5.11 -34.93 -15.66
CA ALA A 272 -6.05 -33.82 -15.82
C ALA A 272 -7.25 -33.94 -14.86
N LEU A 273 -7.80 -35.15 -14.70
CA LEU A 273 -8.89 -35.40 -13.74
C LEU A 273 -8.47 -35.22 -12.28
N THR A 274 -7.26 -35.66 -11.89
CA THR A 274 -6.74 -35.47 -10.52
C THR A 274 -6.73 -34.00 -10.16
N ASN A 275 -6.14 -33.16 -11.03
CA ASN A 275 -6.10 -31.71 -10.84
C ASN A 275 -7.51 -31.10 -10.77
N LEU A 276 -8.45 -31.53 -11.62
CA LEU A 276 -9.85 -31.07 -11.59
C LEU A 276 -10.61 -31.45 -10.31
N VAL A 277 -10.25 -32.57 -9.67
CA VAL A 277 -10.87 -33.03 -8.41
C VAL A 277 -10.27 -32.34 -7.19
N GLU A 278 -8.96 -32.13 -7.17
CA GLU A 278 -8.26 -31.48 -6.07
C GLU A 278 -8.58 -29.99 -6.01
N TYR A 279 -8.74 -29.38 -7.18
CA TYR A 279 -9.12 -28.00 -7.32
C TYR A 279 -10.52 -27.70 -6.77
N GLN A 280 -10.65 -26.57 -6.08
CA GLN A 280 -11.90 -26.07 -5.53
C GLN A 280 -12.32 -24.81 -6.31
N PRO A 281 -13.35 -24.88 -7.16
CA PRO A 281 -13.82 -23.70 -7.87
C PRO A 281 -14.32 -22.66 -6.86
N THR A 282 -13.77 -21.46 -6.96
CA THR A 282 -14.30 -20.26 -6.32
C THR A 282 -15.59 -19.83 -7.06
N GLY A 283 -16.50 -19.15 -6.35
CA GLY A 283 -17.79 -18.69 -6.91
C GLY A 283 -19.03 -19.54 -6.52
N PRO A 284 -20.24 -19.03 -6.79
CA PRO A 284 -21.48 -19.61 -6.30
C PRO A 284 -21.84 -20.89 -7.05
N ARG A 285 -21.69 -22.02 -6.36
CA ARG A 285 -22.17 -23.31 -6.85
C ARG A 285 -22.97 -23.99 -5.76
N THR A 286 -24.09 -24.57 -6.16
CA THR A 286 -24.84 -25.48 -5.30
C THR A 286 -24.02 -26.74 -5.05
N LEU A 287 -24.05 -27.25 -3.83
CA LEU A 287 -23.48 -28.55 -3.48
C LEU A 287 -24.12 -29.67 -4.30
N GLY A 288 -25.40 -29.54 -4.67
CA GLY A 288 -26.06 -30.42 -5.63
C GLY A 288 -25.36 -30.48 -6.99
N LYS A 289 -24.95 -29.34 -7.56
CA LYS A 289 -24.17 -29.28 -8.81
C LYS A 289 -22.77 -29.86 -8.62
N GLN A 290 -22.09 -29.49 -7.52
CA GLN A 290 -20.75 -30.02 -7.22
C GLN A 290 -20.76 -31.54 -7.05
N ARG A 291 -21.78 -32.10 -6.41
CA ARG A 291 -21.97 -33.54 -6.26
C ARG A 291 -22.17 -34.24 -7.60
N ARG A 292 -23.00 -33.69 -8.50
CA ARG A 292 -23.20 -34.25 -9.85
C ARG A 292 -21.89 -34.24 -10.65
N TRP A 293 -21.17 -33.13 -10.61
CA TRP A 293 -19.84 -33.01 -11.22
C TRP A 293 -18.86 -34.07 -10.67
N MET A 294 -18.77 -34.23 -9.35
CA MET A 294 -17.93 -35.25 -8.73
C MET A 294 -18.34 -36.68 -9.10
N GLN A 295 -19.65 -36.95 -9.22
CA GLN A 295 -20.15 -38.24 -9.68
C GLN A 295 -19.72 -38.50 -11.13
N GLU A 296 -19.90 -37.53 -12.02
CA GLU A 296 -19.53 -37.64 -13.43
C GLU A 296 -18.02 -37.84 -13.61
N ILE A 297 -17.18 -37.12 -12.85
CA ILE A 297 -15.73 -37.37 -12.85
C ILE A 297 -15.41 -38.78 -12.35
N THR A 298 -16.08 -39.25 -11.28
CA THR A 298 -15.88 -40.61 -10.76
C THR A 298 -16.23 -41.67 -11.81
N GLU A 299 -17.33 -41.47 -12.56
CA GLU A 299 -17.73 -42.36 -13.66
C GLU A 299 -16.70 -42.35 -14.81
N LEU A 300 -16.15 -41.18 -15.14
CA LEU A 300 -15.12 -41.04 -16.17
C LEU A 300 -13.80 -41.70 -15.75
N ALA A 301 -13.37 -41.48 -14.50
CA ALA A 301 -12.19 -42.12 -13.91
C ALA A 301 -12.32 -43.65 -13.94
N ALA A 302 -13.51 -44.18 -13.62
CA ALA A 302 -13.77 -45.62 -13.71
C ALA A 302 -13.63 -46.14 -15.15
N GLN A 303 -13.99 -45.36 -16.18
CA GLN A 303 -13.80 -45.74 -17.58
C GLN A 303 -12.32 -45.74 -17.98
N LEU A 304 -11.56 -44.74 -17.52
CA LEU A 304 -10.11 -44.64 -17.75
C LEU A 304 -9.33 -45.79 -17.11
N ALA A 305 -9.78 -46.27 -15.94
CA ALA A 305 -9.14 -47.35 -15.21
C ALA A 305 -9.34 -48.75 -15.85
N ARG A 306 -10.40 -48.94 -16.66
CA ARG A 306 -10.78 -50.28 -17.20
C ARG A 306 -9.65 -51.04 -17.88
N PRO A 307 -8.80 -50.44 -18.75
CA PRO A 307 -7.72 -51.17 -19.42
C PRO A 307 -6.63 -51.70 -18.48
N TYR A 308 -6.51 -51.12 -17.28
CA TYR A 308 -5.52 -51.50 -16.27
C TYR A 308 -6.05 -52.55 -15.29
N ALA A 309 -7.30 -52.99 -15.44
CA ALA A 309 -7.89 -54.02 -14.59
C ALA A 309 -7.05 -55.33 -14.63
N GLY A 310 -6.55 -55.75 -13.47
CA GLY A 310 -5.70 -56.94 -13.34
C GLY A 310 -4.21 -56.70 -13.62
N GLN A 311 -3.79 -55.45 -13.84
CA GLN A 311 -2.39 -55.01 -13.91
C GLN A 311 -2.06 -54.14 -12.68
N PRO A 312 -0.77 -53.90 -12.37
CA PRO A 312 -0.40 -52.88 -11.38
C PRO A 312 -0.90 -51.50 -11.82
N ASP A 313 -1.56 -50.78 -10.92
CA ASP A 313 -2.07 -49.44 -11.20
C ASP A 313 -0.89 -48.49 -11.50
N PRO A 314 -0.95 -47.71 -12.59
CA PRO A 314 0.03 -46.66 -12.81
C PRO A 314 -0.07 -45.57 -11.72
N PRO A 315 1.01 -44.81 -11.45
CA PRO A 315 1.01 -43.75 -10.44
C PRO A 315 -0.12 -42.74 -10.61
N GLU A 316 -0.47 -42.40 -11.85
CA GLU A 316 -1.55 -41.47 -12.20
C GLU A 316 -2.92 -41.98 -11.76
N LEU A 317 -3.18 -43.29 -11.93
CA LEU A 317 -4.42 -43.90 -11.49
C LEU A 317 -4.50 -43.95 -9.96
N THR A 318 -3.37 -44.20 -9.30
CA THR A 318 -3.28 -44.17 -7.83
C THR A 318 -3.56 -42.76 -7.30
N ALA A 319 -2.91 -41.73 -7.86
CA ALA A 319 -3.12 -40.33 -7.49
C ALA A 319 -4.57 -39.90 -7.71
N LEU A 320 -5.17 -40.25 -8.85
CA LEU A 320 -6.58 -39.98 -9.14
C LEU A 320 -7.51 -40.66 -8.12
N GLY A 321 -7.21 -41.90 -7.72
CA GLY A 321 -7.96 -42.61 -6.69
C GLY A 321 -7.92 -41.94 -5.31
N VAL A 322 -6.75 -41.41 -4.92
CA VAL A 322 -6.57 -40.64 -3.68
C VAL A 322 -7.37 -39.33 -3.74
N ALA A 323 -7.19 -38.55 -4.81
CA ALA A 323 -7.90 -37.30 -5.04
C ALA A 323 -9.43 -37.49 -5.02
N LEU A 324 -9.95 -38.52 -5.70
CA LEU A 324 -11.38 -38.86 -5.69
C LEU A 324 -11.89 -39.24 -4.30
N THR A 325 -11.07 -39.90 -3.50
CA THR A 325 -11.44 -40.29 -2.13
C THR A 325 -11.50 -39.07 -1.22
N GLU A 326 -10.51 -38.19 -1.27
CA GLU A 326 -10.54 -36.96 -0.48
C GLU A 326 -11.62 -36.00 -0.96
N GLY A 327 -11.81 -35.86 -2.28
CA GLY A 327 -12.90 -35.09 -2.87
C GLY A 327 -14.28 -35.57 -2.41
N ARG A 328 -14.50 -36.90 -2.33
CA ARG A 328 -15.72 -37.47 -1.74
C ARG A 328 -15.89 -37.14 -0.26
N ARG A 329 -14.84 -37.31 0.55
CA ARG A 329 -14.90 -36.99 1.99
C ARG A 329 -15.20 -35.52 2.22
N ARG A 330 -14.56 -34.63 1.47
CA ARG A 330 -14.84 -33.19 1.47
C ARG A 330 -16.29 -32.93 1.11
N MET A 331 -16.81 -33.59 0.07
CA MET A 331 -18.21 -33.43 -0.31
C MET A 331 -19.18 -33.94 0.76
N GLU A 332 -18.88 -35.06 1.42
CA GLU A 332 -19.66 -35.56 2.54
C GLU A 332 -19.69 -34.57 3.71
N ARG A 333 -18.56 -33.92 4.04
CA ARG A 333 -18.49 -32.86 5.06
C ARG A 333 -19.37 -31.67 4.68
N MET A 334 -19.21 -31.12 3.47
CA MET A 334 -20.01 -29.97 3.02
C MET A 334 -21.51 -30.30 2.95
N MET A 335 -21.87 -31.52 2.55
CA MET A 335 -23.26 -31.97 2.56
C MET A 335 -23.83 -32.12 3.98
N ALA A 336 -23.00 -32.48 4.96
CA ALA A 336 -23.42 -32.58 6.36
C ALA A 336 -23.71 -31.21 6.98
N GLU A 337 -23.12 -30.14 6.43
CA GLU A 337 -23.32 -28.74 6.84
C GLU A 337 -24.57 -28.09 6.22
N LEU A 338 -25.23 -28.75 5.26
CA LEU A 338 -26.46 -28.24 4.67
C LEU A 338 -27.57 -28.12 5.70
N GLY A 339 -28.26 -26.99 5.66
CA GLY A 339 -29.43 -26.73 6.46
C GLY A 339 -30.62 -27.62 6.11
N ARG A 340 -31.60 -27.59 7.01
CA ARG A 340 -32.90 -28.26 6.90
C ARG A 340 -34.03 -27.29 7.29
N ALA A 341 -33.78 -25.99 7.22
CA ALA A 341 -34.79 -24.99 7.53
C ALA A 341 -35.90 -25.04 6.48
N SER A 342 -37.14 -24.87 6.94
CA SER A 342 -38.29 -24.68 6.04
C SER A 342 -38.46 -23.18 5.78
N VAL A 343 -38.40 -22.78 4.51
CA VAL A 343 -38.62 -21.39 4.09
C VAL A 343 -40.03 -21.27 3.52
N VAL A 344 -40.78 -20.27 3.95
CA VAL A 344 -42.11 -19.94 3.43
C VAL A 344 -42.03 -18.58 2.75
N LEU A 345 -42.15 -18.57 1.43
CA LEU A 345 -42.10 -17.38 0.57
C LEU A 345 -43.44 -17.20 -0.11
N ALA A 346 -43.99 -15.98 -0.09
CA ALA A 346 -45.33 -15.68 -0.62
C ALA A 346 -46.42 -16.64 -0.12
N GLY A 347 -46.33 -17.06 1.16
CA GLY A 347 -47.26 -17.99 1.79
C GLY A 347 -47.14 -19.46 1.34
N ARG A 348 -46.13 -19.83 0.55
CA ARG A 348 -45.87 -21.20 0.09
C ARG A 348 -44.53 -21.70 0.60
N GLU A 349 -44.47 -22.97 0.98
CA GLU A 349 -43.20 -23.61 1.32
C GLU A 349 -42.30 -23.70 0.09
N LEU A 350 -41.07 -23.21 0.23
CA LEU A 350 -40.04 -23.13 -0.80
C LEU A 350 -39.40 -24.50 -0.98
N THR A 351 -39.71 -25.15 -2.10
CA THR A 351 -39.19 -26.48 -2.46
C THR A 351 -38.92 -26.54 -3.97
N PRO A 352 -38.08 -27.47 -4.43
CA PRO A 352 -37.83 -27.67 -5.87
C PRO A 352 -39.07 -28.08 -6.67
N ARG A 353 -40.19 -28.44 -6.00
CA ARG A 353 -41.47 -28.79 -6.66
C ARG A 353 -42.45 -27.63 -6.70
N SER A 354 -42.33 -26.68 -5.78
CA SER A 354 -43.25 -25.54 -5.65
C SER A 354 -42.69 -24.26 -6.26
N HIS A 355 -41.37 -24.10 -6.32
CA HIS A 355 -40.70 -22.89 -6.76
C HIS A 355 -39.64 -23.14 -7.85
N GLU A 356 -39.33 -22.08 -8.59
CA GLU A 356 -38.23 -21.98 -9.53
C GLU A 356 -37.66 -20.55 -9.50
N ILE A 357 -36.36 -20.42 -9.74
CA ILE A 357 -35.69 -19.14 -9.97
C ILE A 357 -35.64 -18.93 -11.48
N VAL A 358 -36.02 -17.74 -11.94
CA VAL A 358 -36.14 -17.42 -13.37
C VAL A 358 -35.38 -16.14 -13.67
N VAL A 359 -34.51 -16.20 -14.66
CA VAL A 359 -33.85 -15.03 -15.28
C VAL A 359 -34.24 -14.94 -16.76
N ALA A 360 -33.96 -13.82 -17.43
CA ALA A 360 -34.20 -13.69 -18.86
C ALA A 360 -33.46 -14.77 -19.68
N ALA A 361 -33.86 -14.94 -20.95
CA ALA A 361 -33.17 -15.85 -21.87
C ALA A 361 -31.71 -15.40 -22.11
N GLU A 362 -31.50 -14.08 -22.18
CA GLU A 362 -30.20 -13.42 -22.24
C GLU A 362 -30.07 -12.51 -21.02
N PRO A 363 -29.74 -13.06 -19.84
CA PRO A 363 -29.62 -12.27 -18.62
C PRO A 363 -28.34 -11.43 -18.65
N THR A 364 -28.36 -10.28 -17.98
CA THR A 364 -27.10 -9.56 -17.70
C THR A 364 -26.17 -10.44 -16.85
N PRO A 365 -24.84 -10.25 -16.92
CA PRO A 365 -23.90 -11.00 -16.09
C PRO A 365 -24.23 -10.93 -14.60
N SER A 366 -24.61 -9.73 -14.11
CA SER A 366 -24.99 -9.51 -12.71
C SER A 366 -26.30 -10.20 -12.32
N ALA A 367 -27.32 -10.23 -13.20
CA ALA A 367 -28.57 -10.93 -12.91
C ALA A 367 -28.37 -12.45 -12.84
N LEU A 368 -27.55 -13.01 -13.73
CA LEU A 368 -27.22 -14.43 -13.68
C LEU A 368 -26.43 -14.77 -12.40
N ARG A 369 -25.45 -13.95 -12.04
CA ARG A 369 -24.69 -14.10 -10.80
C ARG A 369 -25.58 -14.02 -9.57
N ALA A 370 -26.46 -13.03 -9.51
CA ALA A 370 -27.43 -12.86 -8.42
C ALA A 370 -28.33 -14.09 -8.27
N ALA A 371 -28.83 -14.63 -9.38
CA ALA A 371 -29.67 -15.83 -9.37
C ALA A 371 -28.91 -17.09 -8.91
N GLN A 372 -27.62 -17.21 -9.25
CA GLN A 372 -26.75 -18.30 -8.78
C GLN A 372 -26.43 -18.17 -7.29
N ASP A 373 -26.12 -16.96 -6.81
CA ASP A 373 -25.92 -16.69 -5.38
C ASP A 373 -27.19 -17.00 -4.59
N LEU A 374 -28.37 -16.60 -5.09
CA LEU A 374 -29.67 -16.95 -4.50
C LEU A 374 -29.85 -18.46 -4.42
N GLN A 375 -29.63 -19.17 -5.53
CA GLN A 375 -29.77 -20.62 -5.60
C GLN A 375 -28.87 -21.33 -4.58
N MET A 376 -27.60 -20.91 -4.49
CA MET A 376 -26.62 -21.46 -3.56
C MET A 376 -27.04 -21.24 -2.10
N HIS A 377 -27.42 -20.04 -1.72
CA HIS A 377 -27.78 -19.75 -0.32
C HIS A 377 -29.11 -20.41 0.08
N LEU A 378 -30.09 -20.47 -0.82
CA LEU A 378 -31.33 -21.22 -0.57
C LEU A 378 -31.06 -22.71 -0.35
N GLU A 379 -30.13 -23.30 -1.10
CA GLU A 379 -29.70 -24.68 -0.85
C GLU A 379 -28.99 -24.80 0.51
N ARG A 380 -28.08 -23.88 0.85
CA ARG A 380 -27.42 -23.86 2.17
C ARG A 380 -28.41 -23.80 3.33
N ILE A 381 -29.50 -23.06 3.18
CA ILE A 381 -30.55 -22.90 4.21
C ILE A 381 -31.48 -24.12 4.28
N THR A 382 -31.94 -24.60 3.12
CA THR A 382 -33.04 -25.60 3.04
C THR A 382 -32.58 -27.03 2.79
N GLY A 383 -31.33 -27.21 2.35
CA GLY A 383 -30.78 -28.47 1.86
C GLY A 383 -31.28 -28.87 0.48
N ALA A 384 -32.05 -28.00 -0.20
CA ALA A 384 -32.69 -28.30 -1.47
C ALA A 384 -32.29 -27.32 -2.59
N GLU A 385 -31.84 -27.86 -3.72
CA GLU A 385 -31.51 -27.08 -4.91
C GLU A 385 -32.80 -26.64 -5.64
N ILE A 386 -33.15 -25.36 -5.55
CA ILE A 386 -34.26 -24.77 -6.31
C ILE A 386 -33.86 -24.61 -7.78
N PRO A 387 -34.64 -25.09 -8.77
CA PRO A 387 -34.23 -25.00 -10.16
C PRO A 387 -34.09 -23.57 -10.66
N LEU A 388 -32.98 -23.29 -11.36
CA LEU A 388 -32.68 -22.02 -12.02
C LEU A 388 -32.91 -22.19 -13.53
N LEU A 389 -33.79 -21.38 -14.09
CA LEU A 389 -34.16 -21.40 -15.51
C LEU A 389 -33.79 -20.07 -16.18
N GLN A 390 -33.25 -20.16 -17.39
CA GLN A 390 -33.04 -19.01 -18.27
C GLN A 390 -34.15 -18.99 -19.32
N GLY A 391 -34.84 -17.85 -19.45
CA GLY A 391 -35.94 -17.68 -20.39
C GLY A 391 -37.30 -18.11 -19.82
N ALA A 392 -37.98 -19.04 -20.49
CA ALA A 392 -39.36 -19.35 -20.15
C ALA A 392 -39.50 -20.09 -18.80
N ARG A 393 -40.43 -19.61 -17.96
CA ARG A 393 -40.85 -20.29 -16.73
C ARG A 393 -41.60 -21.61 -17.04
N SER A 394 -41.59 -22.58 -16.12
CA SER A 394 -42.22 -23.89 -16.36
C SER A 394 -43.76 -23.87 -16.31
N GLY A 395 -44.34 -22.83 -15.70
CA GLY A 395 -45.79 -22.61 -15.63
C GLY A 395 -46.53 -23.38 -14.53
N GLY A 396 -45.88 -24.37 -13.89
CA GLY A 396 -46.45 -25.16 -12.80
C GLY A 396 -45.95 -24.80 -11.40
N ARG A 397 -45.04 -23.82 -11.29
CA ARG A 397 -44.35 -23.42 -10.06
C ARG A 397 -44.47 -21.91 -9.85
N ALA A 398 -44.32 -21.48 -8.60
CA ALA A 398 -44.13 -20.08 -8.28
C ALA A 398 -42.73 -19.65 -8.74
N ALA A 399 -42.65 -18.55 -9.48
CA ALA A 399 -41.40 -18.02 -10.01
C ALA A 399 -40.80 -16.99 -9.05
N ILE A 400 -39.49 -17.07 -8.83
CA ILE A 400 -38.67 -16.01 -8.26
C ILE A 400 -37.91 -15.37 -9.43
N PHE A 401 -38.43 -14.27 -9.94
CA PHE A 401 -37.78 -13.51 -11.01
C PHE A 401 -36.60 -12.73 -10.45
N VAL A 402 -35.44 -12.88 -11.09
CA VAL A 402 -34.22 -12.15 -10.74
C VAL A 402 -33.80 -11.28 -11.93
N GLY A 403 -33.84 -9.97 -11.74
CA GLY A 403 -33.57 -8.97 -12.77
C GLY A 403 -34.72 -8.77 -13.76
N ALA A 404 -34.42 -8.10 -14.88
CA ALA A 404 -35.39 -7.84 -15.94
C ALA A 404 -35.88 -9.13 -16.59
N HIS A 405 -37.19 -9.21 -16.83
CA HIS A 405 -37.80 -10.36 -17.48
C HIS A 405 -39.10 -9.98 -18.21
N PRO A 406 -39.35 -10.44 -19.46
CA PRO A 406 -40.53 -10.05 -20.24
C PRO A 406 -41.88 -10.37 -19.57
N ALA A 407 -41.93 -11.42 -18.76
CA ALA A 407 -43.16 -11.82 -18.05
C ALA A 407 -43.59 -10.84 -16.94
N LEU A 408 -42.72 -9.93 -16.47
CA LEU A 408 -43.05 -8.99 -15.39
C LEU A 408 -44.20 -8.05 -15.77
N ALA A 409 -44.26 -7.60 -17.02
CA ALA A 409 -45.35 -6.75 -17.51
C ALA A 409 -46.72 -7.45 -17.40
N GLY A 410 -46.78 -8.76 -17.67
CA GLY A 410 -47.99 -9.58 -17.51
C GLY A 410 -48.41 -9.78 -16.05
N LEU A 411 -47.49 -9.57 -15.10
CA LEU A 411 -47.75 -9.57 -13.66
C LEU A 411 -48.13 -8.17 -13.14
N GLY A 412 -48.16 -7.15 -14.00
CA GLY A 412 -48.41 -5.76 -13.59
C GLY A 412 -47.24 -5.13 -12.84
N VAL A 413 -46.02 -5.65 -13.00
CA VAL A 413 -44.80 -5.10 -12.41
C VAL A 413 -44.04 -4.34 -13.48
N GLN A 414 -43.96 -3.02 -13.31
CA GLN A 414 -43.18 -2.11 -14.14
C GLN A 414 -42.23 -1.34 -13.20
N PRO A 415 -40.98 -1.83 -13.03
CA PRO A 415 -39.95 -1.09 -12.30
C PRO A 415 -39.62 0.22 -13.02
N ASP A 416 -39.23 1.22 -12.26
CA ASP A 416 -38.80 2.53 -12.77
C ASP A 416 -37.26 2.58 -12.74
N ASP A 417 -36.63 2.28 -13.87
CA ASP A 417 -35.17 2.22 -13.97
C ASP A 417 -34.49 3.58 -13.80
N GLU A 418 -35.19 4.68 -14.11
CA GLU A 418 -34.67 6.03 -13.88
C GLU A 418 -34.57 6.33 -12.37
N VAL A 419 -35.57 5.89 -11.60
CA VAL A 419 -35.56 6.04 -10.14
C VAL A 419 -34.60 5.06 -9.45
N LEU A 420 -34.52 3.82 -9.92
CA LEU A 420 -33.67 2.80 -9.31
C LEU A 420 -32.18 3.00 -9.66
N GLY A 421 -31.87 3.51 -10.84
CA GLY A 421 -30.50 3.60 -11.33
C GLY A 421 -29.76 2.25 -11.27
N ASP A 422 -28.44 2.31 -11.08
CA ASP A 422 -27.60 1.11 -11.07
C ASP A 422 -27.74 0.25 -9.81
N GLU A 423 -28.21 0.81 -8.70
CA GLU A 423 -28.09 0.19 -7.36
C GLU A 423 -29.38 0.09 -6.58
N GLY A 424 -30.43 0.80 -7.00
CA GLY A 424 -31.75 0.70 -6.41
C GLY A 424 -32.33 -0.70 -6.56
N ILE A 425 -33.12 -1.09 -5.57
CA ILE A 425 -33.70 -2.43 -5.46
C ILE A 425 -35.22 -2.38 -5.36
N LEU A 426 -35.86 -3.43 -5.87
CA LEU A 426 -37.28 -3.72 -5.72
C LEU A 426 -37.47 -5.19 -5.36
N LEU A 427 -38.11 -5.44 -4.21
CA LEU A 427 -38.54 -6.77 -3.77
C LEU A 427 -40.06 -6.77 -3.68
N ARG A 428 -40.74 -7.60 -4.48
CA ARG A 428 -42.21 -7.60 -4.53
C ARG A 428 -42.79 -8.99 -4.70
N ASN A 429 -43.80 -9.33 -3.91
CA ASN A 429 -44.65 -10.48 -4.18
C ASN A 429 -45.83 -10.10 -5.08
N VAL A 430 -46.10 -10.91 -6.10
CA VAL A 430 -47.31 -10.82 -6.93
C VAL A 430 -48.02 -12.17 -6.92
N GLY A 431 -49.05 -12.28 -6.09
CA GLY A 431 -49.68 -13.56 -5.80
C GLY A 431 -48.67 -14.52 -5.17
N ALA A 432 -48.33 -15.60 -5.88
CA ALA A 432 -47.32 -16.56 -5.44
C ALA A 432 -45.92 -16.28 -6.00
N ASP A 433 -45.80 -15.40 -6.99
CA ASP A 433 -44.53 -15.07 -7.63
C ASP A 433 -43.79 -14.01 -6.81
N THR A 434 -42.46 -14.02 -6.86
CA THR A 434 -41.58 -13.05 -6.21
C THR A 434 -40.70 -12.38 -7.26
N VAL A 435 -40.54 -11.08 -7.17
CA VAL A 435 -39.69 -10.28 -8.07
C VAL A 435 -38.57 -9.66 -7.24
N LEU A 436 -37.33 -9.93 -7.63
CA LEU A 436 -36.10 -9.34 -7.11
C LEU A 436 -35.44 -8.58 -8.25
N TYR A 437 -35.56 -7.27 -8.24
CA TYR A 437 -35.20 -6.41 -9.37
C TYR A 437 -34.28 -5.27 -8.94
N GLY A 438 -33.42 -4.84 -9.86
CA GLY A 438 -32.59 -3.66 -9.75
C GLY A 438 -31.72 -3.53 -11.00
N GLY A 439 -30.97 -2.42 -11.09
CA GLY A 439 -30.03 -2.16 -12.19
C GLY A 439 -28.81 -3.07 -12.16
N VAL A 440 -27.64 -2.53 -12.56
CA VAL A 440 -26.38 -3.28 -12.70
C VAL A 440 -26.00 -4.02 -11.42
N ARG A 441 -25.84 -3.30 -10.30
CA ARG A 441 -25.56 -3.88 -8.96
C ARG A 441 -26.83 -4.10 -8.15
N GLY A 442 -27.89 -3.32 -8.42
CA GLY A 442 -29.17 -3.40 -7.71
C GLY A 442 -29.77 -4.80 -7.73
N VAL A 443 -29.65 -5.55 -8.83
CA VAL A 443 -30.16 -6.94 -8.88
C VAL A 443 -29.46 -7.87 -7.88
N LEU A 444 -28.15 -7.69 -7.67
CA LEU A 444 -27.37 -8.43 -6.66
C LEU A 444 -27.83 -8.01 -5.26
N TYR A 445 -27.96 -6.70 -5.03
CA TYR A 445 -28.39 -6.15 -3.74
C TYR A 445 -29.83 -6.54 -3.38
N ALA A 446 -30.73 -6.69 -4.36
CA ALA A 446 -32.09 -7.18 -4.14
C ALA A 446 -32.09 -8.64 -3.65
N VAL A 447 -31.24 -9.49 -4.23
CA VAL A 447 -31.02 -10.86 -3.76
C VAL A 447 -30.40 -10.86 -2.36
N TYR A 448 -29.37 -10.05 -2.11
CA TYR A 448 -28.73 -9.99 -0.80
C TYR A 448 -29.64 -9.42 0.28
N THR A 449 -30.58 -8.53 -0.08
CA THR A 449 -31.62 -8.04 0.84
C THR A 449 -32.59 -9.17 1.22
N LEU A 450 -33.04 -9.99 0.26
CA LEU A 450 -33.84 -11.18 0.56
C LEU A 450 -33.08 -12.15 1.49
N LEU A 451 -31.82 -12.44 1.17
CA LEU A 451 -31.00 -13.39 1.92
C LEU A 451 -30.65 -12.88 3.32
N GLU A 452 -30.29 -11.61 3.45
CA GLU A 452 -29.84 -11.01 4.70
C GLU A 452 -30.99 -10.63 5.62
N ASP A 453 -31.91 -9.81 5.13
CA ASP A 453 -32.91 -9.15 5.97
C ASP A 453 -34.12 -10.06 6.26
N HIS A 454 -34.42 -10.99 5.34
CA HIS A 454 -35.58 -11.88 5.49
C HIS A 454 -35.22 -13.35 5.75
N LEU A 455 -34.01 -13.79 5.41
CA LEU A 455 -33.57 -15.17 5.58
C LEU A 455 -32.37 -15.32 6.53
N GLY A 456 -31.81 -14.23 7.06
CA GLY A 456 -30.81 -14.25 8.13
C GLY A 456 -29.40 -14.66 7.70
N CYS A 457 -29.06 -14.58 6.41
CA CYS A 457 -27.68 -14.73 5.97
C CYS A 457 -26.83 -13.54 6.46
N ARG A 458 -25.56 -13.77 6.78
CA ARG A 458 -24.58 -12.72 7.13
C ARG A 458 -23.20 -13.05 6.55
N TRP A 459 -22.50 -12.03 6.07
CA TRP A 459 -21.14 -12.12 5.52
C TRP A 459 -20.22 -11.19 6.32
N PHE A 460 -19.58 -11.72 7.37
CA PHE A 460 -18.77 -10.95 8.32
C PHE A 460 -17.35 -10.70 7.81
N THR A 461 -16.77 -11.69 7.13
CA THR A 461 -15.50 -11.62 6.41
C THR A 461 -15.57 -12.55 5.19
N ALA A 462 -14.50 -12.62 4.39
CA ALA A 462 -14.43 -13.59 3.29
C ALA A 462 -14.57 -15.06 3.78
N ASP A 463 -14.00 -15.36 4.96
CA ASP A 463 -13.95 -16.70 5.58
C ASP A 463 -14.97 -16.92 6.72
N CYS A 464 -15.69 -15.90 7.16
CA CYS A 464 -16.71 -15.99 8.22
C CYS A 464 -18.08 -15.53 7.70
N GLN A 465 -18.97 -16.50 7.49
CA GLN A 465 -20.32 -16.29 6.99
C GLN A 465 -21.28 -17.19 7.75
N THR A 466 -22.52 -16.75 7.93
CA THR A 466 -23.54 -17.55 8.60
C THR A 466 -24.86 -17.53 7.84
N TRP A 467 -25.65 -18.58 8.03
CA TRP A 467 -27.00 -18.72 7.51
C TRP A 467 -27.79 -19.66 8.42
N PRO A 468 -29.13 -19.53 8.51
CA PRO A 468 -29.92 -20.46 9.31
C PRO A 468 -29.91 -21.86 8.72
N THR A 469 -29.66 -22.86 9.56
CA THR A 469 -29.65 -24.28 9.16
C THR A 469 -30.85 -25.07 9.69
N ALA A 470 -31.70 -24.47 10.51
CA ALA A 470 -32.89 -25.12 11.07
C ALA A 470 -34.01 -24.11 11.34
N GLY A 471 -35.21 -24.62 11.62
CA GLY A 471 -36.38 -23.80 11.96
C GLY A 471 -37.33 -23.56 10.78
N ARG A 472 -38.31 -22.69 11.00
CA ARG A 472 -39.30 -22.28 10.00
C ARG A 472 -39.23 -20.78 9.77
N LEU A 473 -38.63 -20.39 8.66
CA LEU A 473 -38.44 -19.01 8.24
C LEU A 473 -39.64 -18.59 7.40
N VAL A 474 -40.44 -17.64 7.90
CA VAL A 474 -41.59 -17.11 7.17
C VAL A 474 -41.25 -15.73 6.67
N VAL A 475 -41.05 -15.59 5.37
CA VAL A 475 -40.81 -14.30 4.72
C VAL A 475 -42.13 -13.53 4.70
N PRO A 476 -42.19 -12.32 5.30
CA PRO A 476 -43.36 -11.45 5.19
C PRO A 476 -43.69 -11.13 3.72
N ALA A 477 -44.91 -10.63 3.46
CA ALA A 477 -45.24 -10.18 2.11
C ALA A 477 -44.34 -8.99 1.73
N LEU A 478 -43.57 -9.16 0.65
CA LEU A 478 -42.60 -8.20 0.15
C LEU A 478 -43.29 -7.16 -0.74
N ASN A 479 -43.04 -5.90 -0.45
CA ASN A 479 -43.31 -4.76 -1.34
C ASN A 479 -42.38 -3.60 -0.95
N GLU A 480 -41.09 -3.83 -1.17
CA GLU A 480 -40.00 -2.98 -0.72
C GLU A 480 -39.30 -2.38 -1.93
N GLN A 481 -39.06 -1.08 -1.89
CA GLN A 481 -38.23 -0.36 -2.85
C GLN A 481 -37.26 0.49 -2.05
N PHE A 482 -35.97 0.40 -2.40
CA PHE A 482 -34.91 1.11 -1.69
C PHE A 482 -33.87 1.61 -2.68
N VAL A 483 -33.45 2.87 -2.50
CA VAL A 483 -32.36 3.50 -3.25
C VAL A 483 -31.35 3.98 -2.22
N PRO A 484 -30.07 3.58 -2.30
CA PRO A 484 -29.06 4.00 -1.33
C PRO A 484 -28.88 5.53 -1.39
N ALA A 485 -28.73 6.16 -0.22
CA ALA A 485 -28.47 7.59 -0.12
C ALA A 485 -27.08 7.98 -0.66
N LEU A 486 -26.13 7.03 -0.61
CA LEU A 486 -24.78 7.21 -1.09
C LEU A 486 -24.63 6.52 -2.44
N GLU A 487 -24.18 7.24 -3.47
CA GLU A 487 -23.78 6.69 -4.77
C GLU A 487 -22.41 5.99 -4.70
N TYR A 488 -21.51 6.45 -3.82
CA TYR A 488 -20.15 5.90 -3.64
C TYR A 488 -19.90 5.47 -2.19
N ARG A 489 -19.50 4.21 -1.98
CA ARG A 489 -19.29 3.58 -0.67
C ARG A 489 -18.00 2.76 -0.70
N ALA A 490 -16.99 3.24 0.03
CA ALA A 490 -15.65 2.68 -0.06
C ALA A 490 -14.92 2.70 1.29
N THR A 491 -14.05 1.70 1.46
CA THR A 491 -13.01 1.63 2.50
C THR A 491 -11.85 0.81 1.93
N ASP A 492 -10.66 0.90 2.51
CA ASP A 492 -9.42 0.39 1.91
C ASP A 492 -8.72 -0.71 2.71
N TYR A 493 -9.31 -1.14 3.83
CA TYR A 493 -8.86 -2.33 4.55
C TYR A 493 -8.73 -3.52 3.58
N PRO A 494 -7.63 -4.29 3.60
CA PRO A 494 -7.41 -5.38 2.64
C PRO A 494 -8.54 -6.42 2.60
N ASN A 495 -9.17 -6.71 3.73
CA ASN A 495 -10.28 -7.67 3.84
C ASN A 495 -11.60 -7.17 3.21
N SER A 496 -11.69 -5.90 2.81
CA SER A 496 -12.86 -5.33 2.13
C SER A 496 -12.89 -5.58 0.62
N ARG A 497 -11.74 -5.87 0.01
CA ARG A 497 -11.55 -5.93 -1.45
C ARG A 497 -12.22 -7.13 -2.14
N PRO A 498 -12.20 -8.35 -1.58
CA PRO A 498 -12.78 -9.52 -2.24
C PRO A 498 -14.28 -9.31 -2.55
N PRO A 499 -14.74 -9.60 -3.78
CA PRO A 499 -16.12 -9.29 -4.18
C PRO A 499 -17.17 -10.10 -3.40
N GLU A 500 -16.81 -11.29 -2.90
CA GLU A 500 -17.63 -12.11 -2.00
C GLU A 500 -18.01 -11.42 -0.70
N PHE A 501 -17.19 -10.48 -0.25
CA PHE A 501 -17.46 -9.62 0.90
C PHE A 501 -18.00 -8.27 0.44
N ALA A 502 -17.28 -7.58 -0.45
CA ALA A 502 -17.57 -6.21 -0.87
C ALA A 502 -19.00 -6.07 -1.39
N VAL A 503 -19.36 -6.86 -2.41
CA VAL A 503 -20.64 -6.72 -3.10
C VAL A 503 -21.79 -7.25 -2.27
N ARG A 504 -21.58 -8.34 -1.52
CA ARG A 504 -22.61 -8.85 -0.58
C ARG A 504 -22.93 -7.85 0.52
N ASN A 505 -21.95 -7.06 0.93
CA ASN A 505 -22.11 -5.97 1.88
C ASN A 505 -22.25 -4.58 1.21
N ARG A 506 -22.59 -4.54 -0.08
CA ARG A 506 -22.89 -3.33 -0.88
C ARG A 506 -21.80 -2.25 -0.95
N LEU A 507 -20.53 -2.60 -0.78
CA LEU A 507 -19.42 -1.72 -1.20
C LEU A 507 -19.33 -1.70 -2.72
N ASN A 508 -18.99 -0.53 -3.28
CA ASN A 508 -18.91 -0.31 -4.73
C ASN A 508 -17.72 0.56 -5.17
N GLY A 509 -16.84 0.95 -4.25
CA GLY A 509 -15.69 1.81 -4.54
C GLY A 509 -14.58 1.13 -5.33
N GLN A 510 -13.59 1.94 -5.73
CA GLN A 510 -12.48 1.56 -6.62
C GLN A 510 -11.66 0.35 -6.16
N LEU A 511 -11.59 0.13 -4.84
CA LEU A 511 -10.82 -0.96 -4.24
C LEU A 511 -11.58 -2.30 -4.18
N ALA A 512 -12.87 -2.32 -4.53
CA ALA A 512 -13.62 -3.57 -4.67
C ALA A 512 -13.16 -4.31 -5.94
N ASP A 513 -12.77 -5.58 -5.83
CA ASP A 513 -12.35 -6.41 -6.96
C ASP A 513 -13.57 -7.03 -7.68
N ALA A 514 -14.52 -6.17 -8.06
CA ALA A 514 -15.80 -6.55 -8.67
C ALA A 514 -15.72 -6.49 -10.21
N SER A 515 -15.71 -7.66 -10.85
CA SER A 515 -15.87 -7.84 -12.29
C SER A 515 -17.33 -7.55 -12.75
N PRO A 516 -17.62 -7.51 -14.08
CA PRO A 516 -18.98 -7.23 -14.58
C PRO A 516 -20.06 -8.18 -14.06
N GLU A 517 -19.75 -9.46 -13.82
CA GLU A 517 -20.68 -10.41 -13.19
C GLU A 517 -21.00 -10.07 -11.73
N TRP A 518 -20.12 -9.34 -11.05
CA TRP A 518 -20.36 -8.78 -9.72
C TRP A 518 -20.95 -7.35 -9.78
N GLY A 519 -21.32 -6.88 -10.97
CA GLY A 519 -21.89 -5.56 -11.20
C GLY A 519 -20.87 -4.42 -11.28
N GLY A 520 -19.58 -4.73 -11.39
CA GLY A 520 -18.52 -3.73 -11.53
C GLY A 520 -18.32 -2.87 -10.27
N ARG A 521 -17.64 -1.74 -10.44
CA ARG A 521 -17.33 -0.76 -9.38
C ARG A 521 -17.31 0.66 -9.95
N ILE A 522 -17.34 1.65 -9.07
CA ILE A 522 -16.97 3.02 -9.40
C ILE A 522 -15.44 3.08 -9.43
N SER A 523 -14.89 3.36 -10.62
CA SER A 523 -13.44 3.39 -10.87
C SER A 523 -12.98 4.81 -11.14
N TYR A 524 -11.80 5.17 -10.63
CA TYR A 524 -11.16 6.43 -10.97
C TYR A 524 -10.08 6.25 -12.05
N ALA A 525 -9.92 7.26 -12.90
CA ALA A 525 -8.65 7.55 -13.55
C ALA A 525 -7.85 8.58 -12.72
N GLY A 526 -6.61 8.21 -12.37
CA GLY A 526 -5.89 8.83 -11.25
C GLY A 526 -6.56 8.48 -9.91
N PHE A 527 -6.03 8.96 -8.78
CA PHE A 527 -6.72 8.89 -7.48
C PHE A 527 -6.04 9.85 -6.50
N VAL A 528 -6.61 11.05 -6.37
CA VAL A 528 -6.08 12.21 -5.62
C VAL A 528 -4.64 12.64 -6.00
N HIS A 529 -4.24 13.83 -5.56
CA HIS A 529 -2.88 14.38 -5.75
C HIS A 529 -2.36 14.30 -7.20
N THR A 530 -3.25 14.56 -8.15
CA THR A 530 -3.03 14.26 -9.57
C THR A 530 -2.36 15.39 -10.36
N PHE A 531 -2.19 16.57 -9.77
CA PHE A 531 -1.58 17.71 -10.45
C PHE A 531 -0.22 17.40 -11.08
N ASN A 532 0.69 16.75 -10.34
CA ASN A 532 2.01 16.38 -10.89
C ASN A 532 1.93 15.24 -11.92
N SER A 533 0.87 14.43 -11.91
CA SER A 533 0.66 13.41 -12.95
C SER A 533 0.13 14.00 -14.26
N LEU A 534 -0.63 15.11 -14.17
CA LEU A 534 -1.20 15.83 -15.32
C LEU A 534 -0.20 16.81 -15.93
N VAL A 535 0.54 17.52 -15.07
CA VAL A 535 1.58 18.50 -15.47
C VAL A 535 2.85 18.25 -14.63
N PRO A 536 3.73 17.31 -15.07
CA PRO A 536 4.91 16.90 -14.29
C PRO A 536 5.95 18.02 -14.15
N VAL A 537 6.45 18.21 -12.92
CA VAL A 537 7.46 19.21 -12.57
C VAL A 537 8.75 19.00 -13.35
N GLU A 538 9.14 17.74 -13.48
CA GLU A 538 10.37 17.24 -14.09
C GLU A 538 10.39 17.52 -15.60
N THR A 539 9.20 17.58 -16.21
CA THR A 539 9.04 17.88 -17.64
C THR A 539 8.99 19.37 -17.90
N TYR A 540 8.23 20.13 -17.09
CA TYR A 540 7.88 21.50 -17.44
C TYR A 540 8.61 22.57 -16.65
N PHE A 541 9.07 22.34 -15.42
CA PHE A 541 9.57 23.44 -14.56
C PHE A 541 10.80 24.14 -15.15
N GLY A 542 11.70 23.39 -15.80
CA GLY A 542 12.93 23.95 -16.37
C GLY A 542 12.71 24.96 -17.49
N THR A 543 11.62 24.82 -18.26
CA THR A 543 11.28 25.70 -19.39
C THR A 543 10.06 26.59 -19.12
N HIS A 544 9.18 26.16 -18.22
CA HIS A 544 7.91 26.78 -17.87
C HIS A 544 7.69 26.85 -16.35
N PRO A 545 8.56 27.55 -15.60
CA PRO A 545 8.38 27.71 -14.15
C PRO A 545 7.05 28.40 -13.79
N GLU A 546 6.46 29.18 -14.69
CA GLU A 546 5.16 29.86 -14.54
C GLU A 546 3.95 28.91 -14.46
N TYR A 547 4.13 27.63 -14.78
CA TYR A 547 3.09 26.61 -14.61
C TYR A 547 2.91 26.20 -13.16
N PHE A 548 3.90 26.48 -12.32
CA PHE A 548 3.97 26.03 -10.93
C PHE A 548 3.82 27.21 -9.97
N SER A 549 3.69 26.89 -8.68
CA SER A 549 3.38 27.88 -7.65
C SER A 549 4.46 28.94 -7.50
N GLU A 550 4.01 30.18 -7.41
CA GLU A 550 4.82 31.30 -6.91
C GLU A 550 4.61 31.42 -5.41
N ILE A 551 5.69 31.36 -4.62
CA ILE A 551 5.65 31.49 -3.16
C ILE A 551 6.60 32.62 -2.80
N ASN A 552 6.09 33.66 -2.13
CA ASN A 552 6.85 34.85 -1.75
C ASN A 552 7.59 35.51 -2.94
N GLY A 553 7.00 35.44 -4.13
CA GLY A 553 7.57 36.01 -5.37
C GLY A 553 8.54 35.10 -6.12
N GLU A 554 8.77 33.87 -5.66
CA GLU A 554 9.67 32.90 -6.32
C GLU A 554 8.90 31.66 -6.80
N ARG A 555 9.22 31.17 -8.01
CA ARG A 555 8.65 29.91 -8.54
C ARG A 555 9.41 28.73 -7.95
N THR A 556 8.69 27.74 -7.44
CA THR A 556 9.27 26.54 -6.82
C THR A 556 8.89 25.25 -7.55
N ALA A 557 9.86 24.36 -7.68
CA ALA A 557 9.68 22.97 -8.13
C ALA A 557 9.38 22.02 -6.95
N SER A 558 9.85 22.38 -5.75
CA SER A 558 9.71 21.54 -4.55
C SER A 558 8.40 21.85 -3.83
N TYR A 559 7.68 20.79 -3.45
CA TYR A 559 6.40 20.88 -2.72
C TYR A 559 5.42 21.88 -3.35
N THR A 560 5.38 21.92 -4.69
CA THR A 560 4.66 22.93 -5.47
C THR A 560 3.23 22.48 -5.81
N GLN A 561 2.37 23.45 -6.05
CA GLN A 561 1.07 23.27 -6.71
C GLN A 561 1.11 23.84 -8.13
N LEU A 562 0.05 23.66 -8.92
CA LEU A 562 -0.10 24.29 -10.22
C LEU A 562 -0.60 25.74 -10.12
N CYS A 563 -0.22 26.57 -11.09
CA CYS A 563 -0.77 27.90 -11.28
C CYS A 563 -2.12 27.81 -12.01
N LEU A 564 -3.21 27.73 -11.26
CA LEU A 564 -4.55 27.41 -11.77
C LEU A 564 -5.20 28.51 -12.64
N THR A 565 -4.62 29.71 -12.68
CA THR A 565 -5.03 30.79 -13.57
C THR A 565 -4.25 30.83 -14.89
N ASN A 566 -3.29 29.92 -15.10
CA ASN A 566 -2.49 29.88 -16.33
C ASN A 566 -3.24 29.09 -17.43
N PRO A 567 -3.52 29.69 -18.61
CA PRO A 567 -4.28 29.02 -19.67
C PRO A 567 -3.57 27.80 -20.27
N ASP A 568 -2.23 27.77 -20.29
CA ASP A 568 -1.49 26.61 -20.80
C ASP A 568 -1.56 25.42 -19.85
N VAL A 569 -1.55 25.67 -18.54
CA VAL A 569 -1.78 24.63 -17.52
C VAL A 569 -3.17 24.02 -17.68
N LEU A 570 -4.20 24.85 -17.90
CA LEU A 570 -5.56 24.37 -18.17
C LEU A 570 -5.61 23.50 -19.42
N ARG A 571 -5.02 23.95 -20.53
CA ARG A 571 -4.97 23.19 -21.78
C ARG A 571 -4.27 21.83 -21.60
N LEU A 572 -3.09 21.82 -20.98
CA LEU A 572 -2.33 20.58 -20.72
C LEU A 572 -3.11 19.61 -19.83
N THR A 573 -3.84 20.14 -18.84
CA THR A 573 -4.64 19.33 -17.94
C THR A 573 -5.85 18.72 -18.65
N ILE A 574 -6.54 19.48 -19.52
CA ILE A 574 -7.62 18.95 -20.38
C ILE A 574 -7.09 17.83 -21.28
N GLU A 575 -5.94 18.04 -21.93
CA GLU A 575 -5.29 17.02 -22.76
C GLU A 575 -4.96 15.75 -21.95
N GLY A 576 -4.42 15.91 -20.74
CA GLY A 576 -4.13 14.82 -19.82
C GLY A 576 -5.37 14.05 -19.38
N VAL A 577 -6.44 14.74 -19.01
CA VAL A 577 -7.73 14.15 -18.61
C VAL A 577 -8.36 13.38 -19.77
N ARG A 578 -8.41 13.96 -20.97
CA ARG A 578 -8.94 13.28 -22.18
C ARG A 578 -8.13 12.03 -22.53
N ARG A 579 -6.80 12.11 -22.38
CA ARG A 579 -5.92 10.95 -22.54
C ARG A 579 -6.25 9.85 -21.53
N TRP A 580 -6.39 10.19 -20.25
CA TRP A 580 -6.77 9.23 -19.21
C TRP A 580 -8.12 8.56 -19.45
N ILE A 581 -9.14 9.30 -19.89
CA ILE A 581 -10.46 8.73 -20.25
C ILE A 581 -10.31 7.72 -21.41
N THR A 582 -9.44 8.00 -22.37
CA THR A 582 -9.19 7.10 -23.52
C THR A 582 -8.40 5.86 -23.10
N GLU A 583 -7.41 6.02 -22.22
CA GLU A 583 -6.56 4.93 -21.70
C GLU A 583 -7.31 4.04 -20.69
N GLN A 584 -8.34 4.57 -20.02
CA GLN A 584 -9.12 3.91 -18.97
C GLN A 584 -10.63 4.11 -19.20
N PRO A 585 -11.22 3.49 -20.24
CA PRO A 585 -12.61 3.72 -20.64
C PRO A 585 -13.65 3.23 -19.62
N GLU A 586 -13.24 2.44 -18.62
CA GLU A 586 -14.07 2.00 -17.49
C GLU A 586 -14.14 2.98 -16.33
N ALA A 587 -13.30 4.03 -16.32
CA ALA A 587 -13.33 5.04 -15.29
C ALA A 587 -14.65 5.84 -15.36
N THR A 588 -15.31 6.01 -14.22
CA THR A 588 -16.51 6.84 -14.10
C THR A 588 -16.21 8.18 -13.44
N ILE A 589 -15.04 8.28 -12.79
CA ILE A 589 -14.56 9.50 -12.15
C ILE A 589 -13.12 9.76 -12.61
N VAL A 590 -12.77 11.04 -12.84
CA VAL A 590 -11.39 11.46 -13.06
C VAL A 590 -11.00 12.45 -11.98
N SER A 591 -9.92 12.16 -11.25
CA SER A 591 -9.43 13.06 -10.20
C SER A 591 -8.56 14.17 -10.79
N VAL A 592 -8.95 15.43 -10.58
CA VAL A 592 -8.15 16.63 -10.86
C VAL A 592 -7.99 17.40 -9.56
N SER A 593 -6.95 17.08 -8.80
CA SER A 593 -6.80 17.55 -7.43
C SER A 593 -5.38 17.97 -7.08
N GLN A 594 -5.30 18.93 -6.15
CA GLN A 594 -4.06 19.45 -5.60
C GLN A 594 -3.15 18.36 -5.05
N ASN A 595 -1.83 18.56 -5.18
CA ASN A 595 -0.82 17.72 -4.53
C ASN A 595 -0.93 17.82 -2.99
N ASP A 596 -0.35 16.86 -2.26
CA ASP A 596 -0.39 16.80 -0.79
C ASP A 596 0.56 17.81 -0.10
N TRP A 597 0.48 19.10 -0.47
CA TRP A 597 1.38 20.16 0.00
C TRP A 597 0.64 21.47 0.31
N ARG A 598 1.19 22.29 1.21
CA ARG A 598 0.57 23.54 1.72
C ARG A 598 1.03 24.84 1.01
N ASN A 599 1.40 24.76 -0.25
CA ASN A 599 1.95 25.89 -1.03
C ASN A 599 1.05 26.29 -2.21
N PRO A 600 -0.10 26.96 -1.99
CA PRO A 600 -0.90 27.51 -3.09
C PRO A 600 -0.13 28.56 -3.87
N CYS A 601 -0.41 28.70 -5.17
CA CYS A 601 0.22 29.71 -6.00
C CYS A 601 -0.23 31.13 -5.61
N GLN A 602 0.71 31.98 -5.20
CA GLN A 602 0.48 33.36 -4.74
C GLN A 602 0.65 34.41 -5.84
N CYS A 603 0.73 33.98 -7.11
CA CYS A 603 0.90 34.94 -8.21
C CYS A 603 -0.30 35.90 -8.28
N VAL A 604 -0.08 37.09 -8.86
CA VAL A 604 -1.08 38.18 -8.88
C VAL A 604 -2.45 37.76 -9.40
N ASN A 605 -2.51 36.81 -10.35
CA ASN A 605 -3.75 36.32 -10.92
C ASN A 605 -4.49 35.38 -9.96
N CYS A 606 -3.79 34.41 -9.37
CA CYS A 606 -4.38 33.51 -8.37
C CYS A 606 -4.86 34.31 -7.14
N ALA A 607 -4.01 35.21 -6.62
CA ALA A 607 -4.35 36.05 -5.47
C ALA A 607 -5.59 36.93 -5.72
N ALA A 608 -5.76 37.45 -6.95
CA ALA A 608 -6.95 38.23 -7.30
C ALA A 608 -8.23 37.38 -7.24
N VAL A 609 -8.19 36.13 -7.70
CA VAL A 609 -9.33 35.20 -7.61
C VAL A 609 -9.61 34.82 -6.15
N VAL A 610 -8.59 34.55 -5.34
CA VAL A 610 -8.76 34.24 -3.91
C VAL A 610 -9.47 35.39 -3.18
N ALA A 611 -9.06 36.64 -3.44
CA ALA A 611 -9.70 37.82 -2.87
C ALA A 611 -11.16 38.00 -3.35
N GLU A 612 -11.43 37.72 -4.64
CA GLU A 612 -12.79 37.75 -5.19
C GLU A 612 -13.71 36.71 -4.52
N GLU A 613 -13.16 35.56 -4.15
CA GLU A 613 -13.90 34.41 -3.60
C GLU A 613 -13.97 34.44 -2.06
N GLY A 614 -13.72 35.58 -1.42
CA GLY A 614 -13.83 35.74 0.03
C GLY A 614 -12.68 35.11 0.81
N ASP A 615 -11.46 35.24 0.28
CA ASP A 615 -10.22 34.67 0.82
C ASP A 615 -10.27 33.13 0.90
N ALA A 616 -10.91 32.50 -0.08
CA ALA A 616 -11.02 31.05 -0.20
C ALA A 616 -10.11 30.53 -1.32
N GLU A 617 -9.08 29.76 -0.98
CA GLU A 617 -8.14 29.14 -1.94
C GLU A 617 -8.81 28.07 -2.81
N SER A 618 -9.99 27.58 -2.42
CA SER A 618 -10.84 26.73 -3.25
C SER A 618 -11.39 27.46 -4.49
N GLY A 619 -11.42 28.79 -4.49
CA GLY A 619 -11.92 29.61 -5.59
C GLY A 619 -11.17 29.38 -6.91
N PRO A 620 -9.84 29.60 -6.97
CA PRO A 620 -9.03 29.25 -8.14
C PRO A 620 -9.16 27.79 -8.56
N LEU A 621 -9.20 26.87 -7.59
CA LEU A 621 -9.35 25.43 -7.85
C LEU A 621 -10.67 25.11 -8.54
N LEU A 622 -11.79 25.61 -8.01
CA LEU A 622 -13.10 25.29 -8.55
C LEU A 622 -13.32 25.94 -9.92
N ARG A 623 -12.82 27.16 -10.15
CA ARG A 623 -12.87 27.78 -11.49
C ARG A 623 -12.11 26.95 -12.53
N PHE A 624 -10.95 26.41 -12.15
CA PHE A 624 -10.12 25.56 -13.00
C PHE A 624 -10.81 24.22 -13.30
N VAL A 625 -11.29 23.54 -12.26
CA VAL A 625 -12.00 22.25 -12.37
C VAL A 625 -13.29 22.39 -13.19
N ASN A 626 -14.07 23.46 -12.99
CA ASN A 626 -15.28 23.71 -13.79
C ASN A 626 -14.96 23.91 -15.28
N ALA A 627 -13.84 24.54 -15.61
CA ALA A 627 -13.44 24.70 -17.00
C ALA A 627 -13.13 23.34 -17.67
N ILE A 628 -12.45 22.45 -16.94
CA ILE A 628 -12.20 21.08 -17.40
C ILE A 628 -13.51 20.31 -17.51
N ALA A 629 -14.37 20.37 -16.49
CA ALA A 629 -15.63 19.64 -16.43
C ALA A 629 -16.56 19.99 -17.60
N ARG A 630 -16.64 21.28 -17.98
CA ARG A 630 -17.39 21.72 -19.17
C ARG A 630 -16.83 21.17 -20.47
N ASP A 631 -15.51 21.16 -20.63
CA ASP A 631 -14.84 20.61 -21.82
C ASP A 631 -15.09 19.11 -21.96
N ILE A 632 -14.94 18.35 -20.87
CA ILE A 632 -15.14 16.90 -20.85
C ILE A 632 -16.61 16.53 -21.08
N ALA A 633 -17.56 17.31 -20.55
CA ALA A 633 -18.98 17.01 -20.70
C ALA A 633 -19.48 17.05 -22.15
N GLU A 634 -18.77 17.70 -23.08
CA GLU A 634 -19.13 17.74 -24.50
C GLU A 634 -19.12 16.33 -25.14
N ASP A 635 -18.11 15.53 -24.81
CA ASP A 635 -17.91 14.19 -25.38
C ASP A 635 -18.20 13.05 -24.38
N TYR A 636 -18.03 13.33 -23.09
CA TYR A 636 -18.13 12.35 -21.99
C TYR A 636 -19.04 12.84 -20.86
N PRO A 637 -20.34 13.06 -21.10
CA PRO A 637 -21.27 13.63 -20.11
C PRO A 637 -21.51 12.73 -18.87
N HIS A 638 -21.07 11.48 -18.90
CA HIS A 638 -21.18 10.51 -17.80
C HIS A 638 -19.97 10.54 -16.85
N ILE A 639 -18.88 11.24 -17.21
CA ILE A 639 -17.67 11.32 -16.39
C ILE A 639 -17.83 12.44 -15.36
N VAL A 640 -17.57 12.09 -14.11
CA VAL A 640 -17.47 13.04 -13.00
C VAL A 640 -16.02 13.49 -12.83
N ILE A 641 -15.78 14.79 -12.70
CA ILE A 641 -14.49 15.34 -12.31
C ILE A 641 -14.47 15.53 -10.79
N ASP A 642 -13.61 14.79 -10.11
CA ASP A 642 -13.42 14.87 -8.66
C ASP A 642 -12.28 15.84 -8.32
N THR A 643 -12.46 16.64 -7.27
CA THR A 643 -11.39 17.47 -6.72
C THR A 643 -11.48 17.56 -5.21
N LEU A 644 -10.36 17.92 -4.57
CA LEU A 644 -10.25 17.99 -3.12
C LEU A 644 -10.60 19.37 -2.57
N ALA A 645 -11.42 19.40 -1.52
CA ALA A 645 -11.51 20.50 -0.56
C ALA A 645 -10.70 20.08 0.69
N TYR A 646 -9.39 20.26 0.61
CA TYR A 646 -8.41 19.65 1.51
C TYR A 646 -7.40 20.68 2.00
N GLN A 647 -7.12 20.68 3.30
CA GLN A 647 -6.21 21.62 3.96
C GLN A 647 -6.51 23.09 3.57
N TYR A 648 -5.67 23.71 2.74
CA TYR A 648 -5.79 25.11 2.37
C TYR A 648 -7.02 25.39 1.48
N THR A 649 -7.56 24.40 0.77
CA THR A 649 -8.79 24.54 -0.06
C THR A 649 -10.07 24.07 0.62
N ARG A 650 -10.04 23.80 1.94
CA ARG A 650 -11.22 23.26 2.64
C ARG A 650 -12.40 24.24 2.66
N LYS A 651 -12.14 25.53 2.83
CA LYS A 651 -13.19 26.57 2.93
C LYS A 651 -13.92 26.73 1.58
N PRO A 652 -15.26 26.72 1.53
CA PRO A 652 -16.01 26.94 0.29
C PRO A 652 -15.81 28.37 -0.24
N PRO A 653 -15.81 28.56 -1.58
CA PRO A 653 -15.68 29.89 -2.19
C PRO A 653 -17.00 30.67 -2.14
N LEU A 654 -16.92 32.01 -2.26
CA LEU A 654 -18.06 32.90 -2.10
C LEU A 654 -19.01 32.96 -3.32
N HIS A 655 -18.48 32.83 -4.54
CA HIS A 655 -19.21 33.12 -5.77
C HIS A 655 -19.27 31.93 -6.74
N VAL A 656 -18.14 31.28 -7.01
CA VAL A 656 -18.10 30.14 -7.94
C VAL A 656 -18.84 28.92 -7.35
N ARG A 657 -19.59 28.21 -8.20
CA ARG A 657 -20.33 26.98 -7.84
C ARG A 657 -19.86 25.80 -8.70
N PRO A 658 -19.84 24.56 -8.20
CA PRO A 658 -19.45 23.40 -8.99
C PRO A 658 -20.37 23.17 -10.20
N GLU A 659 -19.81 22.65 -11.29
CA GLU A 659 -20.60 22.14 -12.42
C GLU A 659 -21.35 20.84 -12.05
N PRO A 660 -22.44 20.46 -12.76
CA PRO A 660 -23.23 19.27 -12.44
C PRO A 660 -22.46 17.94 -12.48
N ASN A 661 -21.35 17.88 -13.21
CA ASN A 661 -20.44 16.73 -13.28
C ASN A 661 -19.16 16.94 -12.45
N VAL A 662 -19.17 17.79 -11.43
CA VAL A 662 -18.05 17.95 -10.49
C VAL A 662 -18.43 17.36 -9.13
N ALA A 663 -17.54 16.56 -8.54
CA ALA A 663 -17.63 16.10 -7.16
C ALA A 663 -16.59 16.84 -6.31
N ILE A 664 -17.04 17.48 -5.23
CA ILE A 664 -16.14 18.10 -4.25
C ILE A 664 -15.93 17.13 -3.10
N ARG A 665 -14.67 16.76 -2.85
CA ARG A 665 -14.30 15.80 -1.83
C ARG A 665 -13.66 16.49 -0.61
N LEU A 666 -14.38 16.53 0.50
CA LEU A 666 -13.88 17.10 1.76
C LEU A 666 -13.18 16.03 2.60
N CYS A 667 -12.06 16.38 3.22
CA CYS A 667 -11.33 15.47 4.10
C CYS A 667 -11.42 15.88 5.57
N SER A 668 -11.72 14.93 6.46
CA SER A 668 -11.86 15.17 7.91
C SER A 668 -10.55 15.05 8.70
N ILE A 669 -9.38 15.08 8.02
CA ILE A 669 -8.06 14.73 8.57
C ILE A 669 -7.68 15.47 9.87
N GLU A 670 -8.20 16.68 10.06
CA GLU A 670 -7.90 17.55 11.21
C GLU A 670 -8.83 17.30 12.41
N CYS A 671 -9.83 16.41 12.28
CA CYS A 671 -10.87 16.17 13.27
C CYS A 671 -10.45 15.22 14.40
N GLU A 672 -11.27 15.17 15.45
CA GLU A 672 -11.27 14.07 16.42
C GLU A 672 -12.34 13.01 16.09
N PHE A 673 -12.05 11.75 16.45
CA PHE A 673 -12.86 10.58 16.09
C PHE A 673 -13.38 9.79 17.30
N ASN A 674 -13.22 10.32 18.52
CA ASN A 674 -13.80 9.75 19.75
C ASN A 674 -15.14 10.41 20.13
N ARG A 675 -15.55 11.50 19.45
CA ARG A 675 -16.84 12.17 19.64
C ARG A 675 -17.49 12.50 18.28
N PRO A 676 -18.82 12.54 18.17
CA PRO A 676 -19.49 12.85 16.91
C PRO A 676 -19.07 14.21 16.35
N LEU A 677 -18.76 14.24 15.05
CA LEU A 677 -18.23 15.42 14.35
C LEU A 677 -19.11 16.66 14.58
N GLU A 678 -20.42 16.51 14.41
CA GLU A 678 -21.39 17.61 14.53
C GLU A 678 -21.39 18.28 15.90
N THR A 679 -21.14 17.53 16.96
CA THR A 679 -21.33 18.00 18.35
C THR A 679 -20.02 18.41 19.03
N SER A 680 -18.88 18.07 18.45
CA SER A 680 -17.58 18.44 19.01
C SER A 680 -17.20 19.87 18.63
N GLU A 681 -16.89 20.67 19.64
CA GLU A 681 -16.31 22.01 19.47
C GLU A 681 -14.96 21.97 18.74
N TYR A 682 -14.19 20.88 18.89
CA TYR A 682 -12.91 20.68 18.20
C TYR A 682 -13.09 20.59 16.68
N ASN A 683 -14.23 20.05 16.24
CA ASN A 683 -14.55 19.83 14.83
C ASN A 683 -15.35 20.97 14.19
N ARG A 684 -15.61 22.08 14.91
CA ARG A 684 -16.53 23.14 14.46
C ARG A 684 -16.21 23.69 13.07
N THR A 685 -14.93 23.96 12.77
CA THR A 685 -14.56 24.53 11.46
C THR A 685 -14.88 23.57 10.31
N PHE A 686 -14.68 22.27 10.52
CA PHE A 686 -15.05 21.25 9.54
C PHE A 686 -16.58 21.15 9.34
N VAL A 687 -17.35 21.27 10.44
CA VAL A 687 -18.81 21.31 10.38
C VAL A 687 -19.31 22.53 9.60
N ASP A 688 -18.71 23.70 9.82
CA ASP A 688 -19.02 24.93 9.08
C ASP A 688 -18.67 24.78 7.59
N ASP A 689 -17.53 24.17 7.27
CA ASP A 689 -17.10 23.94 5.89
C ASP A 689 -18.05 22.99 5.15
N ILE A 690 -18.43 21.84 5.74
CA ILE A 690 -19.40 20.91 5.12
C ILE A 690 -20.74 21.61 4.86
N ARG A 691 -21.25 22.37 5.83
CA ARG A 691 -22.52 23.11 5.67
C ARG A 691 -22.43 24.15 4.56
N GLY A 692 -21.33 24.89 4.49
CA GLY A 692 -21.12 25.88 3.44
C GLY A 692 -20.98 25.25 2.04
N TRP A 693 -20.31 24.10 1.94
CA TRP A 693 -20.25 23.35 0.68
C TRP A 693 -21.61 22.78 0.25
N ASN A 694 -22.42 22.32 1.20
CA ASN A 694 -23.78 21.82 0.94
C ASN A 694 -24.71 22.91 0.39
N GLU A 695 -24.48 24.19 0.71
CA GLU A 695 -25.25 25.31 0.14
C GLU A 695 -24.95 25.57 -1.34
N ILE A 696 -23.85 25.03 -1.88
CA ILE A 696 -23.38 25.36 -3.23
C ILE A 696 -23.13 24.16 -4.15
N SER A 697 -23.09 22.93 -3.62
CA SER A 697 -22.79 21.71 -4.36
C SER A 697 -23.88 20.66 -4.20
N ASP A 698 -24.28 20.04 -5.31
CA ASP A 698 -25.25 18.92 -5.32
C ASP A 698 -24.56 17.53 -5.27
N ARG A 699 -23.21 17.48 -5.35
CA ARG A 699 -22.43 16.24 -5.28
C ARG A 699 -21.22 16.43 -4.37
N LEU A 700 -21.40 16.12 -3.09
CA LEU A 700 -20.34 16.12 -2.10
C LEU A 700 -19.86 14.70 -1.81
N HIS A 701 -18.55 14.51 -1.88
CA HIS A 701 -17.89 13.32 -1.41
C HIS A 701 -17.13 13.61 -0.10
N ILE A 702 -16.96 12.59 0.71
CA ILE A 702 -16.17 12.65 1.94
C ILE A 702 -15.01 11.66 1.85
N TRP A 703 -13.88 12.11 2.34
CA TRP A 703 -12.72 11.31 2.72
C TRP A 703 -12.62 11.37 4.25
N ASP A 704 -13.16 10.35 4.91
CA ASP A 704 -13.16 10.20 6.37
C ASP A 704 -12.12 9.18 6.82
N TYR A 705 -11.82 9.12 8.13
CA TYR A 705 -10.71 8.32 8.65
C TYR A 705 -11.13 7.42 9.81
N VAL A 706 -10.72 6.15 9.72
CA VAL A 706 -11.01 5.13 10.74
C VAL A 706 -9.75 4.44 11.27
N ILE A 707 -8.62 5.14 11.21
CA ILE A 707 -7.28 4.65 11.56
C ILE A 707 -6.47 5.68 12.36
N ASN A 708 -5.54 5.19 13.17
CA ASN A 708 -4.38 5.95 13.63
C ASN A 708 -3.14 5.60 12.79
N TYR A 709 -2.72 6.47 11.89
CA TYR A 709 -1.58 6.26 10.99
C TYR A 709 -0.24 6.14 11.72
N ALA A 710 -0.09 6.81 12.85
CA ALA A 710 1.14 6.70 13.62
C ALA A 710 1.29 5.31 14.29
N HIS A 711 0.15 4.66 14.57
CA HIS A 711 0.06 3.46 15.41
C HIS A 711 -1.11 2.56 14.99
N SER A 712 -1.08 1.94 13.80
CA SER A 712 -2.27 1.27 13.21
C SER A 712 -2.76 0.00 13.92
N ILE A 713 -1.96 -0.54 14.84
CA ILE A 713 -2.32 -1.69 15.69
C ILE A 713 -2.91 -1.22 17.03
N GLN A 714 -2.67 0.02 17.45
CA GLN A 714 -3.12 0.53 18.73
C GLN A 714 -4.66 0.61 18.81
N PRO A 715 -5.28 0.49 20.00
CA PRO A 715 -6.72 0.70 20.16
C PRO A 715 -7.16 2.05 19.58
N PHE A 716 -8.16 2.02 18.69
CA PHE A 716 -8.77 3.21 18.08
C PHE A 716 -10.30 3.16 18.27
N PRO A 717 -10.80 3.50 19.47
CA PRO A 717 -12.21 3.36 19.84
C PRO A 717 -13.12 4.42 19.20
N ASN A 718 -13.52 4.18 17.95
CA ASN A 718 -14.36 5.09 17.15
C ASN A 718 -15.67 4.46 16.64
N PHE A 719 -16.11 3.28 17.13
CA PHE A 719 -17.35 2.66 16.67
C PHE A 719 -18.59 3.51 16.97
N ASP A 720 -18.62 4.17 18.14
CA ASP A 720 -19.76 4.97 18.59
C ASP A 720 -20.00 6.22 17.74
N VAL A 721 -18.98 6.69 17.00
CA VAL A 721 -19.09 7.89 16.15
C VAL A 721 -19.45 7.57 14.70
N LEU A 722 -19.27 6.33 14.22
CA LEU A 722 -19.48 5.98 12.81
C LEU A 722 -20.90 6.31 12.34
N ALA A 723 -21.93 5.84 13.06
CA ALA A 723 -23.32 6.08 12.70
C ALA A 723 -23.70 7.58 12.71
N PRO A 724 -23.46 8.35 13.79
CA PRO A 724 -23.80 9.77 13.78
C PRO A 724 -22.95 10.58 12.77
N ASN A 725 -21.70 10.22 12.50
CA ASN A 725 -20.88 10.89 11.49
C ASN A 725 -21.42 10.65 10.07
N ILE A 726 -21.71 9.39 9.70
CA ILE A 726 -22.29 9.05 8.39
C ILE A 726 -23.65 9.74 8.19
N GLN A 727 -24.50 9.75 9.23
CA GLN A 727 -25.78 10.46 9.18
C GLN A 727 -25.58 11.98 9.03
N PHE A 728 -24.62 12.56 9.76
CA PHE A 728 -24.27 13.97 9.62
C PHE A 728 -23.83 14.29 8.19
N PHE A 729 -22.98 13.47 7.58
CA PHE A 729 -22.57 13.65 6.18
C PHE A 729 -23.77 13.64 5.23
N ILE A 730 -24.62 12.61 5.30
CA ILE A 730 -25.79 12.47 4.42
C ILE A 730 -26.78 13.63 4.61
N ASN A 731 -27.02 14.05 5.86
CA ASN A 731 -27.88 15.19 6.18
C ASN A 731 -27.34 16.53 5.66
N ASN A 732 -26.05 16.58 5.28
CA ASN A 732 -25.41 17.74 4.66
C ASN A 732 -25.02 17.48 3.19
N GLY A 733 -25.84 16.71 2.46
CA GLY A 733 -25.73 16.60 1.00
C GLY A 733 -24.61 15.72 0.48
N VAL A 734 -23.95 14.94 1.34
CA VAL A 734 -22.92 13.98 0.92
C VAL A 734 -23.56 12.79 0.21
N THR A 735 -23.12 12.54 -1.02
CA THR A 735 -23.53 11.42 -1.87
C THR A 735 -22.45 10.34 -1.94
N GLY A 736 -21.22 10.59 -1.49
CA GLY A 736 -20.15 9.58 -1.53
C GLY A 736 -19.28 9.59 -0.29
N ILE A 737 -18.95 8.42 0.26
CA ILE A 737 -18.08 8.30 1.43
C ILE A 737 -16.97 7.29 1.15
N TYR A 738 -15.75 7.72 1.42
CA TYR A 738 -14.56 6.89 1.55
C TYR A 738 -14.10 6.93 3.01
N GLU A 739 -14.06 5.77 3.66
CA GLU A 739 -13.52 5.59 5.01
C GLU A 739 -12.09 5.02 4.90
N GLU A 740 -11.09 5.89 4.98
CA GLU A 740 -9.68 5.52 4.88
C GLU A 740 -9.20 4.79 6.14
N ALA A 741 -8.45 3.72 5.93
CA ALA A 741 -8.10 2.74 6.95
C ALA A 741 -6.70 2.14 6.72
N ASN A 742 -6.43 0.95 7.29
CA ASN A 742 -5.11 0.31 7.23
C ASN A 742 -4.91 -0.40 5.88
N TYR A 743 -4.76 0.36 4.80
CA TYR A 743 -4.63 -0.21 3.44
C TYR A 743 -3.32 -0.96 3.18
N TYR A 744 -2.29 -0.67 3.97
CA TYR A 744 -0.90 -1.10 3.75
C TYR A 744 -0.50 -2.36 4.53
N SER A 745 -1.32 -2.86 5.46
CA SER A 745 -1.02 -4.09 6.22
C SER A 745 -2.27 -4.79 6.74
N ARG A 746 -2.17 -6.11 6.99
CA ARG A 746 -3.09 -6.84 7.86
C ARG A 746 -2.82 -6.51 9.33
N GLY A 747 -3.71 -6.96 10.22
CA GLY A 747 -3.57 -6.82 11.68
C GLY A 747 -3.79 -5.41 12.22
N GLY A 748 -4.43 -4.52 11.43
CA GLY A 748 -4.94 -3.26 11.96
C GLY A 748 -5.96 -3.51 13.06
N GLU A 749 -6.04 -2.59 14.03
CA GLU A 749 -6.91 -2.80 15.19
C GLU A 749 -8.36 -3.03 14.78
N MET A 750 -8.95 -4.16 15.19
CA MET A 750 -10.33 -4.56 14.92
C MET A 750 -10.77 -4.38 13.45
N ALA A 751 -9.85 -4.56 12.50
CA ALA A 751 -10.05 -4.26 11.09
C ALA A 751 -11.27 -4.97 10.49
N GLU A 752 -11.43 -6.27 10.77
CA GLU A 752 -12.53 -7.08 10.26
C GLU A 752 -13.89 -6.61 10.81
N LEU A 753 -13.96 -6.37 12.13
CA LEU A 753 -15.17 -5.87 12.78
C LEU A 753 -15.55 -4.50 12.23
N ARG A 754 -14.59 -3.58 12.12
CA ARG A 754 -14.83 -2.23 11.63
C ARG A 754 -15.25 -2.21 10.19
N THR A 755 -14.61 -3.01 9.35
CA THR A 755 -15.04 -3.20 7.96
C THR A 755 -16.51 -3.62 7.92
N TYR A 756 -16.90 -4.65 8.69
CA TYR A 756 -18.28 -5.12 8.71
C TYR A 756 -19.27 -4.03 9.18
N VAL A 757 -18.99 -3.35 10.29
CA VAL A 757 -19.86 -2.28 10.81
C VAL A 757 -20.03 -1.15 9.78
N MET A 758 -18.93 -0.67 9.17
CA MET A 758 -18.97 0.38 8.17
C MET A 758 -19.85 -0.01 6.98
N THR A 759 -19.73 -1.24 6.48
CA THR A 759 -20.56 -1.68 5.34
C THR A 759 -22.06 -1.62 5.64
N LYS A 760 -22.47 -1.91 6.88
CA LYS A 760 -23.88 -1.79 7.28
C LYS A 760 -24.34 -0.35 7.28
N LEU A 761 -23.53 0.55 7.85
CA LEU A 761 -23.87 1.96 7.98
C LEU A 761 -23.84 2.70 6.63
N LEU A 762 -22.90 2.38 5.74
CA LEU A 762 -22.81 2.98 4.41
C LEU A 762 -23.99 2.59 3.50
N TRP A 763 -24.57 1.39 3.69
CA TRP A 763 -25.79 1.00 2.99
C TRP A 763 -27.07 1.52 3.68
N LYS A 764 -27.12 1.37 5.00
CA LYS A 764 -28.27 1.68 5.84
C LYS A 764 -27.80 2.49 7.08
N PRO A 765 -27.78 3.84 6.99
CA PRO A 765 -27.21 4.71 8.02
C PRO A 765 -27.87 4.62 9.40
N ASP A 766 -29.10 4.10 9.48
CA ASP A 766 -29.85 3.88 10.71
C ASP A 766 -29.67 2.45 11.29
N TYR A 767 -28.71 1.67 10.77
CA TYR A 767 -28.40 0.35 11.32
C TYR A 767 -27.85 0.44 12.76
N ASP A 768 -28.32 -0.46 13.63
CA ASP A 768 -27.89 -0.50 15.03
C ASP A 768 -26.46 -1.04 15.16
N VAL A 769 -25.52 -0.16 15.48
CA VAL A 769 -24.09 -0.47 15.65
C VAL A 769 -23.88 -1.56 16.71
N ALA A 770 -24.63 -1.52 17.81
CA ALA A 770 -24.52 -2.53 18.86
C ALA A 770 -24.93 -3.92 18.36
N THR A 771 -25.93 -4.00 17.47
CA THR A 771 -26.31 -5.24 16.80
C THR A 771 -25.23 -5.71 15.82
N ALA A 772 -24.65 -4.83 15.00
CA ALA A 772 -23.56 -5.21 14.11
C ALA A 772 -22.36 -5.79 14.88
N ILE A 773 -21.95 -5.12 15.96
CA ILE A 773 -20.85 -5.58 16.83
C ILE A 773 -21.19 -6.93 17.44
N ARG A 774 -22.38 -7.09 18.02
CA ARG A 774 -22.78 -8.37 18.64
C ARG A 774 -22.83 -9.51 17.63
N GLU A 775 -23.52 -9.32 16.50
CA GLU A 775 -23.64 -10.36 15.45
C GLU A 775 -22.26 -10.78 14.94
N PHE A 776 -21.37 -9.80 14.70
CA PHE A 776 -20.00 -10.07 14.29
C PHE A 776 -19.22 -10.82 15.38
N CYS A 777 -19.22 -10.33 16.61
CA CYS A 777 -18.44 -10.94 17.69
C CYS A 777 -18.90 -12.38 17.98
N ASP A 778 -20.21 -12.63 17.97
CA ASP A 778 -20.79 -13.95 18.21
C ASP A 778 -20.38 -14.95 17.12
N ALA A 779 -20.36 -14.52 15.85
CA ALA A 779 -19.97 -15.39 14.74
C ALA A 779 -18.44 -15.55 14.58
N TYR A 780 -17.70 -14.46 14.79
CA TYR A 780 -16.27 -14.39 14.48
C TYR A 780 -15.38 -14.88 15.63
N TYR A 781 -15.76 -14.59 16.89
CA TYR A 781 -15.03 -14.99 18.10
C TYR A 781 -15.74 -16.10 18.90
N GLY A 782 -16.99 -16.43 18.58
CA GLY A 782 -17.72 -17.53 19.23
C GLY A 782 -17.84 -17.34 20.75
N PRO A 783 -17.48 -18.35 21.56
CA PRO A 783 -17.53 -18.25 23.03
C PRO A 783 -16.73 -17.08 23.64
N ALA A 784 -15.75 -16.52 22.91
CA ALA A 784 -14.99 -15.36 23.37
C ALA A 784 -15.74 -14.02 23.23
N SER A 785 -16.85 -13.99 22.50
CA SER A 785 -17.63 -12.78 22.18
C SER A 785 -17.90 -11.86 23.39
N PRO A 786 -18.35 -12.34 24.56
CA PRO A 786 -18.65 -11.46 25.69
C PRO A 786 -17.43 -10.67 26.20
N MET A 787 -16.24 -11.27 26.19
CA MET A 787 -15.01 -10.61 26.65
C MET A 787 -14.53 -9.56 25.65
N ILE A 788 -14.68 -9.83 24.35
CA ILE A 788 -14.35 -8.85 23.29
C ILE A 788 -15.29 -7.64 23.36
N GLN A 789 -16.60 -7.88 23.53
CA GLN A 789 -17.58 -6.80 23.68
C GLN A 789 -17.34 -5.96 24.95
N GLU A 790 -16.95 -6.60 26.07
CA GLU A 790 -16.58 -5.90 27.31
C GLU A 790 -15.34 -5.01 27.12
N TYR A 791 -14.32 -5.49 26.39
CA TYR A 791 -13.14 -4.70 26.02
C TYR A 791 -13.50 -3.47 25.16
N LEU A 792 -14.30 -3.67 24.11
CA LEU A 792 -14.75 -2.59 23.23
C LEU A 792 -15.53 -1.53 24.00
N ALA A 793 -16.46 -1.94 24.87
CA ALA A 793 -17.25 -1.01 25.67
C ALA A 793 -16.37 -0.18 26.63
N ASP A 794 -15.36 -0.78 27.26
CA ASP A 794 -14.49 -0.06 28.20
C ASP A 794 -13.55 0.93 27.49
N THR A 795 -13.00 0.57 26.31
CA THR A 795 -12.16 1.49 25.53
C THR A 795 -12.94 2.72 25.05
N HIS A 796 -14.16 2.54 24.57
CA HIS A 796 -15.03 3.65 24.15
C HIS A 796 -15.42 4.56 25.31
N ARG A 797 -15.81 3.96 26.45
CA ARG A 797 -16.10 4.69 27.68
C ARG A 797 -14.92 5.54 28.15
N LEU A 798 -13.69 5.02 28.07
CA LEU A 798 -12.48 5.72 28.46
C LEU A 798 -12.05 6.78 27.45
N ALA A 799 -12.25 6.55 26.14
CA ALA A 799 -11.88 7.49 25.08
C ALA A 799 -12.52 8.87 25.21
N VAL A 800 -13.69 8.95 25.86
CA VAL A 800 -14.40 10.21 26.11
C VAL A 800 -14.33 10.68 27.56
N SER A 801 -13.65 9.94 28.44
CA SER A 801 -13.61 10.21 29.88
C SER A 801 -12.84 11.47 30.26
N ASP A 802 -11.88 11.87 29.43
CA ASP A 802 -11.15 13.14 29.53
C ASP A 802 -11.65 14.13 28.46
N PRO A 803 -12.29 15.25 28.85
CA PRO A 803 -12.70 16.29 27.91
C PRO A 803 -11.54 16.96 27.15
N GLY A 804 -10.31 16.91 27.67
CA GLY A 804 -9.12 17.46 27.03
C GLY A 804 -8.42 16.51 26.05
N PHE A 805 -8.87 15.25 25.98
CA PHE A 805 -8.33 14.27 25.04
C PHE A 805 -9.11 14.29 23.71
N HIS A 806 -8.38 14.55 22.63
CA HIS A 806 -8.86 14.57 21.26
C HIS A 806 -8.19 13.46 20.46
N MET A 807 -8.96 12.47 20.01
CA MET A 807 -8.43 11.31 19.31
C MET A 807 -8.34 11.59 17.80
N ASN A 808 -7.24 12.21 17.37
CA ASN A 808 -6.91 12.38 15.95
C ASN A 808 -6.18 11.16 15.37
N ILE A 809 -5.95 11.13 14.07
CA ILE A 809 -5.34 9.99 13.35
C ILE A 809 -3.82 9.83 13.55
N TYR A 810 -3.19 10.61 14.43
CA TYR A 810 -1.76 10.54 14.77
C TYR A 810 -1.52 10.57 16.30
N HIS A 811 -2.53 10.23 17.10
CA HIS A 811 -2.42 10.33 18.56
C HIS A 811 -1.44 9.31 19.13
N SER A 812 -0.74 9.67 20.22
CA SER A 812 0.29 8.81 20.80
C SER A 812 -0.30 7.59 21.53
N PRO A 813 0.55 6.60 21.90
CA PRO A 813 0.15 5.45 22.71
C PRO A 813 -0.27 5.79 24.14
N GLN A 814 -0.01 7.02 24.61
CA GLN A 814 -0.50 7.49 25.91
C GLN A 814 -1.91 8.06 25.74
N ALA A 815 -2.91 7.27 26.12
CA ALA A 815 -4.33 7.60 25.99
C ALA A 815 -5.10 7.17 27.25
N PRO A 816 -6.31 7.73 27.50
CA PRO A 816 -7.12 7.36 28.66
C PRO A 816 -7.44 5.85 28.77
N PHE A 817 -7.48 5.15 27.64
CA PHE A 817 -7.73 3.71 27.53
C PHE A 817 -6.46 2.85 27.51
N THR A 818 -5.26 3.42 27.61
CA THR A 818 -3.98 2.67 27.68
C THR A 818 -3.26 2.85 29.01
N THR A 819 -3.96 3.27 30.06
CA THR A 819 -3.42 3.31 31.43
C THR A 819 -3.03 1.91 31.92
N PRO A 820 -2.06 1.78 32.84
CA PRO A 820 -1.69 0.48 33.42
C PRO A 820 -2.88 -0.29 33.98
N GLU A 821 -3.82 0.41 34.63
CA GLU A 821 -5.04 -0.19 35.16
C GLU A 821 -5.97 -0.69 34.06
N ALA A 822 -6.11 0.04 32.95
CA ALA A 822 -6.91 -0.39 31.80
C ALA A 822 -6.27 -1.59 31.10
N LEU A 823 -4.98 -1.53 30.80
CA LEU A 823 -4.23 -2.62 30.16
C LEU A 823 -4.22 -3.89 31.03
N GLY A 824 -4.18 -3.75 32.35
CA GLY A 824 -4.34 -4.86 33.30
C GLY A 824 -5.70 -5.55 33.16
N ARG A 825 -6.80 -4.78 33.16
CA ARG A 825 -8.16 -5.34 32.95
C ARG A 825 -8.29 -6.04 31.59
N TYR A 826 -7.73 -5.46 30.54
CA TYR A 826 -7.82 -6.05 29.20
C TYR A 826 -7.02 -7.34 29.09
N THR A 827 -5.85 -7.40 29.74
CA THR A 827 -5.06 -8.64 29.84
C THR A 827 -5.88 -9.77 30.44
N ASP A 828 -6.64 -9.50 31.52
CA ASP A 828 -7.53 -10.50 32.14
C ASP A 828 -8.71 -10.91 31.23
N LEU A 829 -9.29 -9.95 30.50
CA LEU A 829 -10.35 -10.24 29.52
C LEU A 829 -9.87 -11.17 28.41
N PHE A 830 -8.71 -10.88 27.83
CA PHE A 830 -8.15 -11.68 26.73
C PHE A 830 -7.67 -13.06 27.20
N ALA A 831 -7.14 -13.18 28.42
CA ALA A 831 -6.83 -14.50 29.00
C ALA A 831 -8.08 -15.38 29.13
N ARG A 832 -9.21 -14.80 29.55
CA ARG A 832 -10.51 -15.51 29.58
C ARG A 832 -11.04 -15.82 28.19
N ALA A 833 -10.85 -14.92 27.23
CA ALA A 833 -11.25 -15.10 25.83
C ALA A 833 -10.51 -16.27 25.19
N GLU A 834 -9.17 -16.30 25.29
CA GLU A 834 -8.33 -17.40 24.77
C GLU A 834 -8.73 -18.74 25.41
N ALA A 835 -8.92 -18.78 26.73
CA ALA A 835 -9.36 -19.98 27.43
C ALA A 835 -10.72 -20.51 26.94
N ALA A 836 -11.63 -19.62 26.52
CA ALA A 836 -12.95 -20.01 26.03
C ALA A 836 -12.91 -20.64 24.63
N VAL A 837 -11.85 -20.41 23.86
CA VAL A 837 -11.72 -20.86 22.46
C VAL A 837 -10.55 -21.82 22.21
N ALA A 838 -9.81 -22.21 23.25
CA ALA A 838 -8.60 -23.05 23.15
C ALA A 838 -8.76 -24.40 22.41
N GLY A 839 -9.99 -24.86 22.17
CA GLY A 839 -10.29 -26.06 21.39
C GLY A 839 -10.49 -25.82 19.88
N ASP A 840 -10.43 -24.58 19.42
CA ASP A 840 -10.63 -24.16 18.03
C ASP A 840 -9.48 -23.25 17.61
N GLU A 841 -8.62 -23.74 16.71
CA GLU A 841 -7.43 -23.02 16.24
C GLU A 841 -7.79 -21.72 15.51
N THR A 842 -8.90 -21.70 14.76
CA THR A 842 -9.34 -20.51 14.00
C THR A 842 -9.80 -19.42 14.96
N LEU A 843 -10.66 -19.77 15.93
CA LEU A 843 -11.13 -18.82 16.93
C LEU A 843 -9.99 -18.36 17.85
N THR A 844 -9.06 -19.26 18.20
CA THR A 844 -7.87 -18.92 18.99
C THR A 844 -7.01 -17.88 18.28
N HIS A 845 -6.69 -18.09 17.00
CA HIS A 845 -5.93 -17.12 16.20
C HIS A 845 -6.63 -15.76 16.17
N ARG A 846 -7.93 -15.73 15.88
CA ARG A 846 -8.73 -14.48 15.84
C ARG A 846 -8.70 -13.73 17.16
N VAL A 847 -8.85 -14.42 18.30
CA VAL A 847 -8.76 -13.79 19.63
C VAL A 847 -7.36 -13.25 19.90
N ARG A 848 -6.31 -13.97 19.50
CA ARG A 848 -4.91 -13.51 19.65
C ARG A 848 -4.64 -12.27 18.78
N VAL A 849 -5.14 -12.21 17.55
CA VAL A 849 -5.07 -11.01 16.70
C VAL A 849 -5.78 -9.83 17.37
N ALA A 850 -6.97 -10.03 17.93
CA ALA A 850 -7.70 -8.99 18.67
C ALA A 850 -7.00 -8.53 19.96
N LYS A 851 -6.07 -9.32 20.51
CA LYS A 851 -5.22 -8.98 21.67
C LYS A 851 -4.02 -8.13 21.30
N MET A 852 -3.55 -8.16 20.05
CA MET A 852 -2.38 -7.40 19.60
C MET A 852 -2.42 -5.90 19.97
N PRO A 853 -3.55 -5.17 19.91
CA PRO A 853 -3.61 -3.78 20.36
C PRO A 853 -3.18 -3.58 21.82
N ILE A 854 -3.44 -4.57 22.68
CA ILE A 854 -3.03 -4.55 24.09
C ILE A 854 -1.53 -4.80 24.21
N LEU A 855 -0.99 -5.78 23.49
CA LEU A 855 0.45 -6.06 23.45
C LEU A 855 1.20 -4.85 22.90
N TYR A 856 0.74 -4.30 21.78
CA TYR A 856 1.29 -3.10 21.16
C TYR A 856 1.31 -1.94 22.13
N SER A 857 0.19 -1.65 22.80
CA SER A 857 0.12 -0.55 23.77
C SER A 857 1.07 -0.80 24.94
N ARG A 858 1.11 -2.03 25.50
CA ARG A 858 2.04 -2.38 26.59
C ARG A 858 3.50 -2.28 26.18
N ILE A 859 3.86 -2.67 24.96
CA ILE A 859 5.21 -2.52 24.41
C ILE A 859 5.51 -1.04 24.19
N ALA A 860 4.63 -0.29 23.55
CA ALA A 860 4.85 1.11 23.20
C ALA A 860 4.85 2.05 24.41
N THR A 861 4.06 1.77 25.46
CA THR A 861 4.02 2.56 26.70
C THR A 861 4.93 2.00 27.79
N GLY A 862 5.16 0.68 27.78
CA GLY A 862 5.94 -0.06 28.78
C GLY A 862 7.39 -0.34 28.38
N ALA A 863 7.76 -0.13 27.11
CA ALA A 863 9.14 0.14 26.74
C ALA A 863 9.52 1.52 27.29
N THR A 864 9.70 1.57 28.59
CA THR A 864 10.29 2.72 29.22
C THR A 864 11.79 2.63 28.97
N ASP A 865 12.35 3.55 28.19
CA ASP A 865 13.79 3.86 28.18
C ASP A 865 14.21 4.50 29.51
N VAL A 866 13.68 3.98 30.63
CA VAL A 866 13.91 4.46 31.97
C VAL A 866 15.01 3.60 32.55
N TYR A 867 16.15 4.25 32.77
CA TYR A 867 17.34 3.65 33.34
C TYR A 867 17.60 4.25 34.71
N HIS A 868 18.00 3.42 35.65
CA HIS A 868 18.47 3.85 36.96
C HIS A 868 19.99 3.81 36.99
N LEU A 869 20.58 4.84 37.61
CA LEU A 869 22.02 4.90 37.81
C LEU A 869 22.41 3.96 38.95
N GLU A 870 23.07 2.85 38.61
CA GLU A 870 23.57 1.83 39.54
C GLU A 870 25.11 1.79 39.46
N GLY A 871 25.77 2.50 40.38
CA GLY A 871 27.22 2.67 40.33
C GLY A 871 27.66 3.44 39.08
N ASP A 872 28.55 2.84 38.29
CA ASP A 872 29.02 3.37 37.01
C ASP A 872 28.25 2.77 35.82
N ALA A 873 26.95 2.50 35.97
CA ALA A 873 26.11 2.04 34.87
C ALA A 873 24.68 2.55 34.96
N LEU A 874 24.04 2.66 33.80
CA LEU A 874 22.61 2.88 33.66
C LEU A 874 21.95 1.54 33.39
N VAL A 875 21.07 1.09 34.28
CA VAL A 875 20.38 -0.21 34.21
C VAL A 875 18.90 0.02 33.96
N ARG A 876 18.35 -0.65 32.95
CA ARG A 876 16.93 -0.55 32.57
C ARG A 876 16.08 -1.34 33.56
N SER A 877 14.97 -0.76 34.02
CA SER A 877 13.96 -1.48 34.79
C SER A 877 13.26 -2.52 33.89
N ASP A 878 13.27 -3.80 34.25
CA ASP A 878 12.60 -4.90 33.50
C ASP A 878 11.28 -5.32 34.15
N GLU A 879 10.55 -4.39 34.76
CA GLU A 879 9.36 -4.70 35.57
C GLU A 879 8.18 -5.27 34.76
N LEU A 880 8.21 -5.20 33.43
CA LEU A 880 7.05 -5.46 32.57
C LEU A 880 7.10 -6.74 31.71
N GLY A 881 8.20 -7.52 31.75
CA GLY A 881 8.34 -8.72 30.91
C GLY A 881 8.29 -8.38 29.42
N LEU A 882 9.04 -7.34 29.02
CA LEU A 882 8.97 -6.78 27.66
C LEU A 882 9.37 -7.82 26.60
N THR A 883 10.32 -8.69 26.92
CA THR A 883 10.79 -9.76 26.01
C THR A 883 9.65 -10.70 25.66
N GLU A 884 8.91 -11.18 26.65
CA GLU A 884 7.78 -12.10 26.44
C GLU A 884 6.66 -11.43 25.64
N LEU A 885 6.38 -10.15 25.90
CA LEU A 885 5.40 -9.39 25.13
C LEU A 885 5.80 -9.23 23.66
N VAL A 886 7.08 -8.95 23.39
CA VAL A 886 7.62 -8.79 22.02
C VAL A 886 7.61 -10.13 21.29
N GLU A 887 7.98 -11.22 21.95
CA GLU A 887 7.92 -12.58 21.40
C GLU A 887 6.48 -12.99 21.04
N GLU A 888 5.54 -12.75 21.96
CA GLU A 888 4.12 -13.02 21.71
C GLU A 888 3.57 -12.15 20.56
N MET A 889 3.92 -10.86 20.54
CA MET A 889 3.53 -9.94 19.48
C MET A 889 4.07 -10.39 18.12
N ALA A 890 5.34 -10.82 18.06
CA ALA A 890 5.96 -11.33 16.85
C ALA A 890 5.27 -12.61 16.34
N GLU A 891 5.01 -13.58 17.23
CA GLU A 891 4.33 -14.83 16.87
C GLU A 891 2.97 -14.56 16.22
N ILE A 892 2.14 -13.73 16.86
CA ILE A 892 0.78 -13.42 16.37
C ILE A 892 0.85 -12.61 15.08
N GLY A 893 1.71 -11.58 15.04
CA GLY A 893 1.83 -10.70 13.88
C GLY A 893 2.33 -11.43 12.64
N HIS A 894 3.31 -12.34 12.78
CA HIS A 894 3.79 -13.17 11.68
C HIS A 894 2.74 -14.17 11.21
N ALA A 895 1.98 -14.77 12.13
CA ALA A 895 0.88 -15.69 11.78
C ALA A 895 -0.26 -14.98 11.02
N GLU A 896 -0.57 -13.73 11.38
CA GLU A 896 -1.59 -12.91 10.68
C GLU A 896 -1.08 -12.31 9.36
N GLY A 897 0.24 -12.24 9.17
CA GLY A 897 0.86 -11.61 8.00
C GLY A 897 0.93 -10.08 8.09
N VAL A 898 1.17 -9.56 9.30
CA VAL A 898 1.41 -8.13 9.53
C VAL A 898 2.76 -7.72 8.94
N THR A 899 2.75 -6.68 8.11
CA THR A 899 3.96 -6.18 7.43
C THR A 899 4.38 -4.81 7.93
N HIS A 900 3.44 -4.00 8.43
CA HIS A 900 3.67 -2.62 8.86
C HIS A 900 2.89 -2.27 10.12
N ILE A 901 3.42 -1.31 10.88
CA ILE A 901 2.78 -0.69 12.06
C ILE A 901 2.32 0.75 11.80
N ARG A 902 2.72 1.31 10.66
CA ARG A 902 2.42 2.64 10.11
C ARG A 902 2.85 2.65 8.64
N GLU A 903 2.37 3.58 7.82
CA GLU A 903 2.63 3.63 6.36
C GLU A 903 4.11 3.46 5.97
N GLY A 904 5.03 4.10 6.70
CA GLY A 904 6.48 4.03 6.43
C GLY A 904 7.28 3.12 7.37
N GLY A 905 6.63 2.35 8.26
CA GLY A 905 7.32 1.58 9.31
C GLY A 905 6.97 0.11 9.28
N THR A 906 7.96 -0.74 8.98
CA THR A 906 7.75 -2.19 8.94
C THR A 906 7.61 -2.77 10.34
N PHE A 907 6.83 -3.86 10.44
CA PHE A 907 6.57 -4.55 11.69
C PHE A 907 7.84 -5.14 12.31
N ASP A 908 8.67 -5.81 11.50
CA ASP A 908 9.92 -6.40 11.97
C ASP A 908 10.94 -5.36 12.41
N ALA A 909 11.04 -4.21 11.73
CA ALA A 909 11.92 -3.13 12.17
C ALA A 909 11.46 -2.54 13.51
N TRP A 910 10.14 -2.43 13.71
CA TRP A 910 9.57 -2.00 14.99
C TRP A 910 9.88 -3.01 16.10
N LEU A 911 9.64 -4.32 15.89
CA LEU A 911 9.98 -5.38 16.85
C LEU A 911 11.49 -5.41 17.18
N ALA A 912 12.35 -5.28 16.17
CA ALA A 912 13.79 -5.21 16.34
C ALA A 912 14.23 -4.02 17.22
N GLY A 913 13.44 -2.94 17.24
CA GLY A 913 13.63 -1.83 18.16
C GLY A 913 13.46 -2.19 19.64
N PHE A 914 12.75 -3.29 19.95
CA PHE A 914 12.51 -3.80 21.31
C PHE A 914 13.20 -5.14 21.60
N SER A 915 13.93 -5.72 20.62
CA SER A 915 14.97 -6.72 20.89
C SER A 915 15.77 -6.26 22.10
N PRO A 916 16.21 -7.13 23.03
CA PRO A 916 16.87 -6.76 24.28
C PRO A 916 18.12 -5.88 24.03
N ALA A 917 17.88 -4.60 23.79
CA ALA A 917 18.84 -3.57 23.53
C ALA A 917 19.32 -3.15 24.90
N GLN A 918 20.52 -3.60 25.19
CA GLN A 918 21.39 -3.16 26.27
C GLN A 918 20.64 -2.77 27.55
N ALA A 919 20.17 -3.79 28.30
CA ALA A 919 19.60 -3.65 29.65
C ALA A 919 20.53 -2.89 30.62
N ARG A 920 21.79 -2.69 30.22
CA ARG A 920 22.83 -2.02 30.98
C ARG A 920 23.77 -1.25 30.05
N TYR A 921 23.85 0.07 30.23
CA TYR A 921 24.95 0.86 29.67
C TYR A 921 26.03 1.11 30.72
N ASP A 922 27.24 0.63 30.48
CA ASP A 922 28.38 0.98 31.31
C ASP A 922 28.84 2.42 31.01
N LEU A 923 28.97 3.21 32.07
CA LEU A 923 29.50 4.57 32.03
C LEU A 923 31.01 4.53 32.17
N LEU A 924 31.66 5.44 31.47
CA LEU A 924 33.10 5.64 31.50
C LEU A 924 33.41 6.94 32.26
N PRO A 925 33.70 6.88 33.57
CA PRO A 925 33.97 8.07 34.36
C PRO A 925 35.36 8.66 34.05
N LEU A 926 35.38 9.97 33.83
CA LEU A 926 36.56 10.82 33.68
C LEU A 926 36.58 11.86 34.82
N ARG A 927 37.72 12.04 35.47
CA ARG A 927 37.88 12.87 36.67
C ARG A 927 39.00 13.88 36.50
N GLY A 928 38.71 15.14 36.80
CA GLY A 928 39.65 16.26 36.86
C GLY A 928 39.00 17.45 37.59
N GLY A 929 39.11 18.65 37.02
CA GLY A 929 38.33 19.82 37.44
C GLY A 929 36.82 19.67 37.18
N LEU A 930 36.42 18.70 36.35
CA LEU A 930 35.05 18.21 36.18
C LEU A 930 34.98 16.69 36.41
N THR A 931 33.78 16.19 36.64
CA THR A 931 33.45 14.76 36.52
C THR A 931 32.61 14.56 35.27
N ALA A 932 33.13 13.88 34.25
CA ALA A 932 32.36 13.49 33.07
C ALA A 932 32.02 12.01 33.11
N LEU A 933 30.81 11.64 32.71
CA LEU A 933 30.37 10.26 32.52
C LEU A 933 30.10 10.05 31.03
N ALA A 934 31.07 9.45 30.32
CA ALA A 934 30.92 9.09 28.92
C ALA A 934 30.14 7.78 28.77
N LEU A 935 29.42 7.63 27.66
CA LEU A 935 28.54 6.49 27.38
C LEU A 935 28.95 5.86 26.04
N PRO A 936 30.01 5.01 26.01
CA PRO A 936 30.56 4.44 24.78
C PRO A 936 29.49 3.76 23.90
N ALA A 937 28.60 2.97 24.51
CA ALA A 937 27.59 2.19 23.82
C ALA A 937 26.48 3.01 23.12
N LEU A 938 26.41 4.34 23.34
CA LEU A 938 25.37 5.19 22.77
C LEU A 938 25.98 6.42 22.08
N GLY A 939 26.59 6.18 20.92
CA GLY A 939 27.27 7.21 20.14
C GLY A 939 28.55 7.72 20.80
N GLY A 940 29.04 7.10 21.87
CA GLY A 940 30.16 7.61 22.65
C GLY A 940 29.89 8.96 23.31
N ARG A 941 28.63 9.35 23.55
CA ARG A 941 28.23 10.66 24.12
C ARG A 941 28.77 10.92 25.53
N LEU A 942 28.80 12.18 25.99
CA LEU A 942 28.86 12.47 27.43
C LEU A 942 27.44 12.61 27.95
N TRP A 943 27.02 11.66 28.79
CA TRP A 943 25.69 11.67 29.35
C TRP A 943 25.55 12.69 30.49
N SER A 944 26.57 12.79 31.34
CA SER A 944 26.61 13.71 32.49
C SER A 944 27.98 14.39 32.60
N LEU A 945 27.99 15.64 33.04
CA LEU A 945 29.17 16.44 33.30
C LEU A 945 28.93 17.34 34.51
N ARG A 946 29.69 17.13 35.59
CA ARG A 946 29.49 17.80 36.88
C ARG A 946 30.71 18.57 37.34
N THR A 947 30.47 19.67 38.03
CA THR A 947 31.51 20.37 38.80
C THR A 947 31.91 19.57 40.04
N ALA A 948 32.98 19.99 40.73
CA ALA A 948 33.45 19.36 41.96
C ALA A 948 32.43 19.39 43.12
N ASP A 949 31.57 20.41 43.16
CA ASP A 949 30.45 20.57 44.10
C ASP A 949 29.15 19.88 43.63
N GLY A 950 29.20 19.14 42.51
CA GLY A 950 28.13 18.26 42.07
C GLY A 950 27.05 18.94 41.21
N VAL A 951 27.28 20.16 40.72
CA VAL A 951 26.37 20.86 39.81
C VAL A 951 26.42 20.21 38.44
N GLU A 952 25.26 19.78 37.91
CA GLU A 952 25.15 19.21 36.57
C GLU A 952 25.19 20.33 35.51
N LEU A 953 26.13 20.21 34.57
CA LEU A 953 26.40 21.19 33.52
C LEU A 953 25.75 20.81 32.18
N LEU A 954 25.41 19.54 31.99
CA LEU A 954 24.67 19.03 30.84
C LEU A 954 23.23 18.70 31.24
N GLN A 955 22.28 18.82 30.32
CA GLN A 955 20.92 18.39 30.58
C GLN A 955 20.88 16.86 30.64
N THR A 956 20.46 16.29 31.78
CA THR A 956 20.09 14.88 31.90
C THR A 956 18.57 14.79 31.95
N VAL A 957 17.98 14.06 31.00
CA VAL A 957 16.52 13.96 30.90
C VAL A 957 16.01 12.84 31.81
N ARG A 958 15.06 13.19 32.66
CA ARG A 958 14.35 12.24 33.51
C ARG A 958 13.01 11.88 32.88
N ARG A 959 12.66 10.59 32.95
CA ARG A 959 11.34 10.07 32.62
C ARG A 959 10.86 9.25 33.81
N HIS A 960 9.71 9.61 34.38
CA HIS A 960 9.20 9.02 35.62
C HIS A 960 10.23 9.05 36.76
N ASP A 961 10.63 7.89 37.29
CA ASP A 961 11.56 7.73 38.41
C ASP A 961 13.01 7.42 37.99
N GLY A 962 13.32 7.40 36.69
CA GLY A 962 14.68 7.21 36.16
C GLY A 962 15.07 8.16 35.03
N TYR A 963 16.07 7.76 34.24
CA TYR A 963 16.73 8.58 33.23
C TYR A 963 16.50 8.03 31.82
N ALA A 964 16.41 8.92 30.83
CA ALA A 964 16.42 8.58 29.41
C ALA A 964 17.81 8.89 28.81
N PRO A 965 18.74 7.91 28.72
CA PRO A 965 20.14 8.14 28.32
C PRO A 965 20.31 8.67 26.89
N GLU A 966 19.33 8.41 26.02
CA GLU A 966 19.33 8.82 24.62
C GLU A 966 18.92 10.28 24.40
N VAL A 967 18.41 10.98 25.42
CA VAL A 967 17.99 12.38 25.32
C VAL A 967 18.84 13.28 26.22
N GLY A 968 19.32 14.39 25.67
CA GLY A 968 20.21 15.33 26.35
C GLY A 968 21.69 14.94 26.28
N GLY A 969 22.50 15.50 27.19
CA GLY A 969 23.95 15.28 27.22
C GLY A 969 24.71 16.02 26.10
N TYR A 970 25.92 15.53 25.82
CA TYR A 970 26.78 16.00 24.73
C TYR A 970 26.89 14.91 23.67
N GLU A 971 26.37 15.17 22.48
CA GLU A 971 26.47 14.27 21.32
C GLU A 971 27.05 14.99 20.09
N GLU A 972 27.56 14.21 19.15
CA GLU A 972 28.09 14.69 17.88
C GLU A 972 27.69 13.73 16.77
N PHE A 973 27.72 14.23 15.53
CA PHE A 973 27.32 13.52 14.33
C PHE A 973 28.47 13.52 13.32
N ALA A 974 28.51 12.53 12.43
CA ALA A 974 29.51 12.48 11.35
C ALA A 974 29.18 13.43 10.17
N LEU A 975 27.92 13.87 10.08
CA LEU A 975 27.40 14.77 9.04
C LEU A 975 26.56 15.90 9.67
N ASN A 976 26.14 16.85 8.84
CA ASN A 976 25.41 18.03 9.30
C ASN A 976 23.93 17.76 9.58
N GLU A 977 23.34 16.66 9.10
CA GLU A 977 21.93 16.33 9.36
C GLU A 977 21.71 15.95 10.83
N TYR A 978 20.54 16.31 11.36
CA TYR A 978 20.18 15.94 12.73
C TYR A 978 20.09 14.41 12.84
N ARG A 979 20.76 13.83 13.86
CA ARG A 979 20.86 12.37 14.08
C ARG A 979 21.46 11.62 12.87
N ALA A 980 22.36 12.26 12.12
CA ALA A 980 23.21 11.58 11.15
C ALA A 980 24.14 10.55 11.82
N PRO A 981 24.68 9.55 11.07
CA PRO A 981 25.48 8.46 11.63
C PRO A 981 26.57 8.91 12.62
N GLY A 982 26.81 8.08 13.62
CA GLY A 982 27.77 8.30 14.71
C GLY A 982 27.13 8.72 16.03
N TRP A 983 25.84 9.06 16.07
CA TRP A 983 25.15 9.58 17.26
C TRP A 983 24.60 8.50 18.21
N ARG A 984 24.37 7.29 17.70
CA ARG A 984 23.70 6.19 18.44
C ARG A 984 24.54 4.91 18.48
N GLU A 985 25.35 4.68 17.47
CA GLU A 985 26.17 3.49 17.28
C GLU A 985 27.09 3.24 18.48
N PRO A 986 27.38 1.98 18.84
CA PRO A 986 28.26 1.67 19.97
C PRO A 986 29.72 1.94 19.60
N TYR A 987 30.42 2.71 20.43
CA TYR A 987 31.83 3.01 20.30
C TYR A 987 32.65 2.10 21.21
N GLN A 988 33.78 1.63 20.70
CA GLN A 988 34.78 0.93 21.47
C GLN A 988 35.69 1.93 22.18
N VAL A 989 36.09 1.64 23.42
CA VAL A 989 37.10 2.44 24.14
C VAL A 989 38.49 2.09 23.59
N VAL A 990 39.09 3.03 22.87
CA VAL A 990 40.42 2.88 22.24
C VAL A 990 41.55 3.20 23.22
N ALA A 991 41.36 4.22 24.04
CA ALA A 991 42.32 4.63 25.06
C ALA A 991 41.62 5.27 26.25
N ARG A 992 42.18 5.11 27.45
CA ARG A 992 41.63 5.69 28.68
C ARG A 992 42.74 6.09 29.65
N ASP A 993 42.57 7.24 30.27
CA ASP A 993 43.29 7.70 31.46
C ASP A 993 42.26 8.19 32.52
N THR A 994 42.74 8.72 33.64
CA THR A 994 41.94 9.27 34.74
C THR A 994 41.05 10.42 34.27
N ASN A 995 41.58 11.30 33.43
CA ASN A 995 40.91 12.53 33.00
C ASN A 995 40.66 12.59 31.48
N SER A 996 40.94 11.53 30.73
CA SER A 996 40.68 11.49 29.29
C SER A 996 40.26 10.11 28.79
N ALA A 997 39.47 10.07 27.72
CA ALA A 997 39.17 8.84 27.01
C ALA A 997 39.06 9.10 25.51
N THR A 998 39.47 8.10 24.73
CA THR A 998 39.26 8.05 23.29
C THR A 998 38.33 6.88 22.99
N VAL A 999 37.22 7.13 22.30
CA VAL A 999 36.24 6.13 21.84
C VAL A 999 36.15 6.16 20.32
N SER A 1000 35.96 5.01 19.66
CA SER A 1000 35.86 4.94 18.19
C SER A 1000 34.79 3.98 17.72
N ALA A 1001 34.13 4.31 16.61
CA ALA A 1001 33.19 3.44 15.90
C ALA A 1001 33.44 3.50 14.38
N GLU A 1002 33.26 2.37 13.71
CA GLU A 1002 33.16 2.30 12.25
C GLU A 1002 31.69 2.32 11.88
N LEU A 1003 31.32 3.27 11.01
CA LEU A 1003 29.94 3.57 10.68
C LEU A 1003 29.58 3.00 9.31
N ASN A 1004 28.30 2.68 9.10
CA ASN A 1004 27.80 2.09 7.86
C ASN A 1004 27.93 3.02 6.64
N ASN A 1005 28.17 4.31 6.85
CA ASN A 1005 28.44 5.29 5.79
C ASN A 1005 29.91 5.35 5.38
N GLY A 1006 30.76 4.41 5.83
CA GLY A 1006 32.16 4.34 5.42
C GLY A 1006 33.11 5.27 6.18
N LEU A 1007 32.66 5.88 7.27
CA LEU A 1007 33.49 6.69 8.16
C LEU A 1007 33.86 5.91 9.42
N ARG A 1008 35.11 6.03 9.86
CA ARG A 1008 35.49 5.76 11.24
C ARG A 1008 35.47 7.07 12.01
N VAL A 1009 34.62 7.15 13.03
CA VAL A 1009 34.55 8.32 13.92
C VAL A 1009 35.28 7.99 15.21
N THR A 1010 36.29 8.81 15.53
CA THR A 1010 37.04 8.75 16.78
C THR A 1010 36.78 10.01 17.59
N ARG A 1011 36.37 9.87 18.85
CA ARG A 1011 36.13 10.98 19.78
C ARG A 1011 37.08 10.88 20.95
N ARG A 1012 37.76 11.98 21.24
CA ARG A 1012 38.62 12.13 22.41
C ARG A 1012 38.04 13.19 23.34
N TYR A 1013 37.70 12.77 24.55
CA TYR A 1013 37.29 13.64 25.66
C TYR A 1013 38.47 13.87 26.59
N GLU A 1014 38.73 15.13 26.93
CA GLU A 1014 39.80 15.52 27.84
C GLU A 1014 39.25 16.51 28.87
N VAL A 1015 39.13 16.06 30.11
CA VAL A 1015 38.79 16.89 31.26
C VAL A 1015 40.09 17.50 31.80
N ASP A 1016 40.14 18.81 31.92
CA ASP A 1016 41.31 19.47 32.50
C ASP A 1016 41.49 19.02 33.97
N PRO A 1017 42.71 18.67 34.43
CA PRO A 1017 42.92 18.21 35.80
C PRO A 1017 42.57 19.21 36.90
N ARG A 1018 42.50 20.52 36.59
CA ARG A 1018 42.41 21.60 37.59
C ARG A 1018 41.32 22.62 37.30
N ALA A 1019 41.06 22.92 36.04
CA ALA A 1019 40.04 23.88 35.62
C ALA A 1019 38.72 23.17 35.26
N PRO A 1020 37.56 23.84 35.44
CA PRO A 1020 36.27 23.37 34.95
C PRO A 1020 36.21 23.49 33.42
N ARG A 1021 36.94 22.62 32.73
CA ARG A 1021 37.16 22.66 31.29
C ARG A 1021 37.13 21.26 30.67
N LEU A 1022 36.46 21.17 29.54
CA LEU A 1022 36.38 19.99 28.69
C LEU A 1022 36.91 20.32 27.30
N THR A 1023 37.78 19.48 26.74
CA THR A 1023 38.12 19.50 25.31
C THR A 1023 37.55 18.27 24.65
N VAL A 1024 36.88 18.47 23.52
CA VAL A 1024 36.36 17.39 22.68
C VAL A 1024 37.03 17.50 21.31
N THR A 1025 37.60 16.38 20.86
CA THR A 1025 38.19 16.27 19.52
C THR A 1025 37.56 15.09 18.81
N THR A 1026 36.91 15.36 17.68
CA THR A 1026 36.22 14.35 16.89
C THR A 1026 36.76 14.32 15.48
N THR A 1027 37.31 13.18 15.12
CA THR A 1027 37.91 12.91 13.83
C THR A 1027 37.04 11.93 13.07
N ALA A 1028 36.56 12.33 11.89
CA ALA A 1028 35.93 11.45 10.93
C ALA A 1028 36.98 11.10 9.87
N ALA A 1029 37.34 9.82 9.79
CA ALA A 1029 38.31 9.30 8.83
C ALA A 1029 37.59 8.41 7.82
N ASN A 1030 37.89 8.59 6.54
CA ASN A 1030 37.41 7.73 5.48
C ASN A 1030 38.14 6.38 5.56
N ILE A 1031 37.38 5.31 5.77
CA ILE A 1031 37.89 3.92 5.80
C ILE A 1031 37.55 3.14 4.53
N MET A 1032 36.91 3.79 3.56
CA MET A 1032 36.58 3.23 2.26
C MET A 1032 37.67 3.52 1.23
N GLY A 1033 37.65 2.76 0.13
CA GLY A 1033 38.52 2.98 -1.04
C GLY A 1033 38.12 4.19 -1.89
N ASP A 1034 36.87 4.65 -1.77
CA ASP A 1034 36.28 5.76 -2.54
C ASP A 1034 36.12 7.02 -1.68
N GLU A 1035 35.80 8.15 -2.32
CA GLU A 1035 35.50 9.41 -1.63
C GLU A 1035 34.23 9.32 -0.77
N VAL A 1036 34.31 9.83 0.48
CA VAL A 1036 33.18 9.82 1.43
C VAL A 1036 32.94 11.22 1.99
N ALA A 1037 31.68 11.66 2.00
CA ALA A 1037 31.31 12.93 2.62
C ALA A 1037 31.46 12.86 4.15
N ALA A 1038 32.06 13.88 4.74
CA ALA A 1038 32.16 14.05 6.18
C ALA A 1038 31.94 15.52 6.57
N ALA A 1039 31.13 15.74 7.59
CA ALA A 1039 30.88 17.05 8.17
C ALA A 1039 30.61 16.89 9.67
N PRO A 1040 31.63 16.61 10.51
CA PRO A 1040 31.44 16.55 11.95
C PRO A 1040 30.65 17.75 12.49
N ARG A 1041 29.56 17.45 13.20
CA ARG A 1041 28.68 18.43 13.83
C ARG A 1041 28.60 18.13 15.32
N SER A 1042 28.66 19.17 16.15
CA SER A 1042 28.41 19.04 17.59
C SER A 1042 27.02 19.50 17.98
N HIS A 1043 26.39 18.72 18.86
CA HIS A 1043 25.04 18.95 19.37
C HIS A 1043 25.03 18.76 20.91
N PRO A 1044 25.60 19.72 21.67
CA PRO A 1044 25.55 19.69 23.12
C PRO A 1044 24.22 20.21 23.65
N CYS A 1045 23.74 19.63 24.74
CA CYS A 1045 22.62 20.12 25.52
C CYS A 1045 23.11 20.57 26.90
N PHE A 1046 23.43 21.85 27.04
CA PHE A 1046 23.86 22.42 28.31
C PHE A 1046 22.65 22.74 29.18
N ALA A 1047 22.76 22.45 30.48
CA ALA A 1047 21.74 22.85 31.44
C ALA A 1047 21.71 24.37 31.60
N LEU A 1048 20.56 24.93 31.96
CA LEU A 1048 20.41 26.30 32.44
C LEU A 1048 19.85 26.32 33.86
N THR A 1049 20.35 27.20 34.72
CA THR A 1049 19.71 27.46 36.04
C THR A 1049 18.51 28.39 35.91
N ASN A 1050 18.59 29.36 35.00
CA ASN A 1050 17.49 30.29 34.73
C ASN A 1050 17.63 30.88 33.32
N ALA A 1051 16.89 30.32 32.35
CA ALA A 1051 16.88 30.78 30.97
C ALA A 1051 16.49 32.26 30.82
N ALA A 1052 15.69 32.81 31.73
CA ALA A 1052 15.29 34.23 31.67
C ALA A 1052 16.43 35.22 31.97
N LYS A 1053 17.58 34.74 32.46
CA LYS A 1053 18.76 35.56 32.76
C LYS A 1053 19.95 35.31 31.85
N ALA A 1054 19.87 34.29 30.98
CA ALA A 1054 20.95 33.92 30.10
C ALA A 1054 21.07 34.92 28.93
N VAL A 1055 22.32 35.28 28.60
CA VAL A 1055 22.64 36.15 27.47
C VAL A 1055 23.74 35.49 26.66
N VAL A 1056 23.46 35.26 25.38
CA VAL A 1056 24.44 34.76 24.41
C VAL A 1056 25.23 35.95 23.89
N SER A 1057 26.55 35.85 23.86
CA SER A 1057 27.46 36.85 23.31
C SER A 1057 28.38 36.19 22.28
N ALA A 1058 28.32 36.69 21.04
CA ALA A 1058 29.17 36.29 19.93
C ALA A 1058 29.58 37.54 19.12
N GLY A 1059 30.26 37.38 17.97
CA GLY A 1059 30.68 38.51 17.14
C GLY A 1059 29.54 39.42 16.63
N ASP A 1060 28.28 38.96 16.68
CA ASP A 1060 27.07 39.71 16.29
C ASP A 1060 26.52 40.62 17.41
N GLY A 1061 27.08 40.56 18.61
CA GLY A 1061 26.59 41.28 19.79
C GLY A 1061 25.95 40.35 20.82
N GLN A 1062 25.03 40.90 21.63
CA GLN A 1062 24.37 40.19 22.73
C GLN A 1062 22.92 39.86 22.40
N VAL A 1063 22.54 38.59 22.60
CA VAL A 1063 21.18 38.08 22.38
C VAL A 1063 20.61 37.53 23.69
N PRO A 1064 19.53 38.13 24.23
CA PRO A 1064 18.85 37.60 25.41
C PRO A 1064 18.07 36.33 25.08
N VAL A 1065 18.29 35.28 25.88
CA VAL A 1065 17.56 34.00 25.80
C VAL A 1065 16.07 34.19 26.16
N ALA A 1066 15.73 35.22 26.94
CA ALA A 1066 14.39 35.49 27.47
C ALA A 1066 13.35 36.03 26.45
N SER A 1067 13.69 36.16 25.17
CA SER A 1067 12.85 36.83 24.17
C SER A 1067 11.58 36.05 23.76
N ASN A 1068 11.53 34.73 24.00
CA ASN A 1068 10.35 33.89 23.81
C ASN A 1068 10.34 32.73 24.83
N LEU A 1069 9.45 32.78 25.82
CA LEU A 1069 9.43 31.84 26.95
C LEU A 1069 8.51 30.62 26.75
N SER A 1070 7.77 30.56 25.64
CA SER A 1070 6.76 29.52 25.38
C SER A 1070 7.13 28.53 24.29
N ALA A 1071 8.27 28.71 23.61
CA ALA A 1071 8.70 27.86 22.50
C ALA A 1071 10.22 27.74 22.43
N GLU A 1072 10.69 26.70 21.72
CA GLU A 1072 12.09 26.58 21.29
C GLU A 1072 12.44 27.74 20.35
N THR A 1073 13.62 28.32 20.53
CA THR A 1073 14.10 29.44 19.72
C THR A 1073 15.52 29.15 19.24
N GLU A 1074 15.77 29.42 17.96
CA GLU A 1074 17.09 29.29 17.34
C GLU A 1074 17.65 30.66 16.90
N HIS A 1075 18.97 30.81 17.02
CA HIS A 1075 19.70 31.97 16.55
C HIS A 1075 20.95 31.54 15.77
N TRP A 1076 20.88 31.65 14.45
CA TRP A 1076 22.01 31.45 13.55
C TRP A 1076 22.98 32.63 13.62
N LEU A 1077 24.26 32.34 13.90
CA LEU A 1077 25.30 33.36 13.88
C LEU A 1077 25.62 33.77 12.45
N SER A 1078 25.93 35.04 12.24
CA SER A 1078 26.42 35.53 10.96
C SER A 1078 27.78 34.89 10.61
N PRO A 1079 28.17 34.89 9.33
CA PRO A 1079 29.51 34.44 8.93
C PRO A 1079 30.64 35.19 9.66
N ALA A 1080 30.46 36.49 9.93
CA ALA A 1080 31.45 37.31 10.64
C ALA A 1080 31.56 36.91 12.12
N ALA A 1081 30.44 36.61 12.78
CA ALA A 1081 30.43 36.12 14.15
C ALA A 1081 30.95 34.69 14.26
N THR A 1082 30.65 33.82 13.30
CA THR A 1082 31.19 32.45 13.28
C THR A 1082 32.72 32.45 13.17
N ALA A 1083 33.28 33.41 12.43
CA ALA A 1083 34.73 33.56 12.23
C ALA A 1083 35.52 34.02 13.47
N THR A 1084 34.86 34.44 14.58
CA THR A 1084 35.56 34.81 15.82
C THR A 1084 36.11 33.59 16.58
N GLY A 1085 35.56 32.39 16.34
CA GLY A 1085 35.99 31.16 16.99
C GLY A 1085 35.60 31.04 18.47
N GLU A 1086 34.74 31.93 18.99
CA GLU A 1086 34.33 31.93 20.40
C GLU A 1086 32.85 32.34 20.56
N ILE A 1087 32.09 31.54 21.32
CA ILE A 1087 30.71 31.83 21.73
C ILE A 1087 30.65 31.81 23.26
N ARG A 1088 30.06 32.84 23.86
CA ARG A 1088 29.87 32.92 25.32
C ARG A 1088 28.40 32.95 25.70
N VAL A 1089 28.08 32.32 26.82
CA VAL A 1089 26.77 32.45 27.47
C VAL A 1089 27.01 32.90 28.90
N ALA A 1090 26.45 34.05 29.27
CA ALA A 1090 26.54 34.55 30.63
C ALA A 1090 25.53 33.84 31.55
N GLN A 1091 26.00 33.40 32.72
CA GLN A 1091 25.24 32.67 33.75
C GLN A 1091 24.40 31.45 33.31
N PRO A 1092 24.87 30.55 32.42
CA PRO A 1092 24.14 29.34 32.07
C PRO A 1092 23.84 28.48 33.29
N VAL A 1093 24.82 28.19 34.17
CA VAL A 1093 24.57 27.30 35.34
C VAL A 1093 25.27 27.80 36.60
N ALA A 1094 24.54 27.95 37.70
CA ALA A 1094 25.05 28.12 39.07
C ALA A 1094 26.23 29.12 39.26
N GLY A 1095 26.22 30.25 38.54
CA GLY A 1095 27.27 31.27 38.66
C GLY A 1095 28.53 31.00 37.82
N TYR A 1096 28.43 30.18 36.77
CA TYR A 1096 29.43 30.03 35.73
C TYR A 1096 28.92 30.57 34.39
N ASP A 1097 29.80 31.27 33.68
CA ASP A 1097 29.69 31.63 32.27
C ASP A 1097 30.24 30.49 31.40
N LEU A 1098 29.52 30.08 30.36
CA LEU A 1098 29.95 29.06 29.41
C LEU A 1098 30.71 29.73 28.27
N VAL A 1099 31.89 29.23 27.97
CA VAL A 1099 32.71 29.69 26.85
C VAL A 1099 33.06 28.50 25.97
N VAL A 1100 32.59 28.53 24.72
CA VAL A 1100 32.90 27.52 23.70
C VAL A 1100 33.87 28.13 22.70
N ARG A 1101 35.03 27.50 22.53
CA ARG A 1101 36.05 27.88 21.56
C ARG A 1101 36.27 26.78 20.53
N TYR A 1102 36.45 27.17 19.28
CA TYR A 1102 36.64 26.26 18.15
C TYR A 1102 37.53 26.88 17.09
N ASP A 1103 37.98 26.07 16.13
CA ASP A 1103 38.76 26.55 14.99
C ASP A 1103 37.84 27.13 13.90
N PRO A 1104 37.87 28.45 13.63
CA PRO A 1104 37.03 29.08 12.62
C PRO A 1104 37.42 28.67 11.18
N ALA A 1105 38.57 28.02 10.97
CA ALA A 1105 38.92 27.45 9.67
C ALA A 1105 38.19 26.11 9.40
N VAL A 1106 37.66 25.47 10.45
CA VAL A 1106 36.92 24.20 10.35
C VAL A 1106 35.41 24.43 10.40
N VAL A 1107 34.95 25.30 11.30
CA VAL A 1107 33.52 25.58 11.52
C VAL A 1107 33.05 26.67 10.57
N ASN A 1108 32.13 26.35 9.66
CA ASN A 1108 31.58 27.33 8.70
C ASN A 1108 30.21 27.88 9.11
N ARG A 1109 29.50 27.18 9.99
CA ARG A 1109 28.22 27.62 10.56
C ARG A 1109 28.18 27.29 12.04
N ALA A 1110 27.64 28.19 12.83
CA ALA A 1110 27.31 27.95 14.22
C ALA A 1110 25.95 28.58 14.52
N TYR A 1111 25.19 27.93 15.40
CA TYR A 1111 23.97 28.53 15.92
C TYR A 1111 23.76 28.14 17.37
N VAL A 1112 22.92 28.92 18.04
CA VAL A 1112 22.55 28.71 19.43
C VAL A 1112 21.04 28.49 19.49
N ASN A 1113 20.64 27.38 20.09
CA ASN A 1113 19.24 27.00 20.30
C ASN A 1113 18.97 26.95 21.80
N TRP A 1114 17.83 27.44 22.25
CA TRP A 1114 17.42 27.28 23.64
C TRP A 1114 15.94 26.96 23.78
N ASN A 1115 15.62 26.31 24.89
CA ASN A 1115 14.26 26.04 25.32
C ASN A 1115 14.12 26.46 26.78
N ALA A 1116 13.37 27.53 27.00
CA ALA A 1116 13.17 28.10 28.33
C ALA A 1116 12.34 27.21 29.27
N PRO A 1117 11.23 26.58 28.83
CA PRO A 1117 10.53 25.56 29.63
C PRO A 1117 11.43 24.41 30.10
N GLU A 1118 12.32 23.94 29.24
CA GLU A 1118 13.25 22.83 29.52
C GLU A 1118 14.54 23.26 30.23
N GLN A 1119 14.74 24.57 30.42
CA GLN A 1119 15.95 25.17 30.99
C GLN A 1119 17.23 24.61 30.34
N ARG A 1120 17.33 24.68 29.01
CA ARG A 1120 18.52 24.24 28.26
C ARG A 1120 18.98 25.22 27.19
N ILE A 1121 20.26 25.10 26.82
CA ILE A 1121 20.86 25.77 25.67
C ILE A 1121 21.81 24.83 24.92
N ASN A 1122 21.76 24.87 23.59
CA ASN A 1122 22.60 24.13 22.69
C ASN A 1122 23.47 25.12 21.91
N ILE A 1123 24.78 24.91 21.91
CA ILE A 1123 25.72 25.67 21.06
C ILE A 1123 26.24 24.68 20.02
N GLU A 1124 25.74 24.80 18.81
CA GLU A 1124 26.02 23.82 17.77
C GLU A 1124 27.05 24.35 16.78
N LEU A 1125 28.06 23.51 16.53
CA LEU A 1125 29.15 23.81 15.60
C LEU A 1125 29.08 22.85 14.41
N PHE A 1126 29.05 23.40 13.20
CA PHE A 1126 28.98 22.66 11.95
C PHE A 1126 30.31 22.84 11.24
N SER A 1127 31.04 21.74 11.02
CA SER A 1127 32.17 21.79 10.11
C SER A 1127 31.70 21.94 8.66
N ALA A 1128 32.53 22.57 7.84
CA ALA A 1128 32.27 22.64 6.41
C ALA A 1128 32.17 21.21 5.83
N PRO A 1129 31.12 20.88 5.04
CA PRO A 1129 31.06 19.62 4.34
C PRO A 1129 32.31 19.40 3.49
N LYS A 1130 32.98 18.28 3.70
CA LYS A 1130 34.15 17.87 2.92
C LYS A 1130 33.90 16.51 2.31
N THR A 1131 34.34 16.35 1.07
CA THR A 1131 34.52 15.05 0.45
C THR A 1131 35.92 14.56 0.81
N LEU A 1132 36.02 13.52 1.64
CA LEU A 1132 37.29 12.97 2.08
C LEU A 1132 37.80 11.95 1.06
N PRO A 1133 39.04 12.10 0.54
CA PRO A 1133 39.66 11.06 -0.29
C PRO A 1133 39.90 9.79 0.53
N ALA A 1134 40.28 8.68 -0.11
CA ALA A 1134 40.66 7.45 0.58
C ALA A 1134 41.74 7.73 1.64
N SER A 1135 41.53 7.27 2.87
CA SER A 1135 42.38 7.59 4.05
C SER A 1135 42.44 9.08 4.45
N GLY A 1136 41.58 9.93 3.87
CA GLY A 1136 41.41 11.32 4.28
C GLY A 1136 40.66 11.43 5.61
N GLU A 1137 40.95 12.47 6.37
CA GLU A 1137 40.26 12.75 7.63
C GLU A 1137 39.90 14.23 7.77
N THR A 1138 38.86 14.51 8.56
CA THR A 1138 38.56 15.86 9.04
C THR A 1138 38.30 15.81 10.53
N THR A 1139 38.75 16.85 11.23
CA THR A 1139 38.68 16.92 12.69
C THR A 1139 37.96 18.18 13.13
N LEU A 1140 36.91 18.02 13.93
CA LEU A 1140 36.29 19.08 14.71
C LEU A 1140 36.86 19.05 16.12
N ARG A 1141 37.44 20.16 16.56
CA ARG A 1141 37.95 20.32 17.91
C ARG A 1141 37.32 21.53 18.56
N GLN A 1142 36.83 21.34 19.78
CA GLN A 1142 36.31 22.41 20.61
C GLN A 1142 36.77 22.31 22.06
N THR A 1143 36.90 23.46 22.70
CA THR A 1143 37.18 23.60 24.12
C THR A 1143 36.03 24.34 24.78
N ILE A 1144 35.46 23.72 25.80
CA ILE A 1144 34.31 24.20 26.55
C ILE A 1144 34.77 24.49 27.97
N GLU A 1145 34.64 25.74 28.40
CA GLU A 1145 35.07 26.22 29.71
C GLU A 1145 33.88 26.81 30.48
N TRP A 1146 33.79 26.49 31.77
CA TRP A 1146 32.84 27.09 32.70
C TRP A 1146 33.59 28.05 33.61
N VAL A 1147 33.55 29.34 33.31
CA VAL A 1147 34.30 30.38 34.02
C VAL A 1147 33.41 30.99 35.10
N PRO A 1148 33.86 31.18 36.35
CA PRO A 1148 33.05 31.86 37.37
C PRO A 1148 32.57 33.22 36.87
N THR A 1149 31.28 33.52 37.01
CA THR A 1149 30.69 34.76 36.51
C THR A 1149 31.37 35.98 37.12
N GLY A 1150 31.86 36.88 36.25
CA GLY A 1150 32.58 38.10 36.64
C GLY A 1150 34.08 37.93 36.88
N ALA A 1151 34.66 36.76 36.57
CA ALA A 1151 36.10 36.50 36.59
C ALA A 1151 36.84 36.91 35.32
#